data_AF-A0A951RDB7-F1
#
_entry.id   AF-A0A951RDB7-F1
#
_cell.length_a   1.000
_cell.length_b   1.000
_cell.length_c   1.000
_cell.angle_alpha   90.00
_cell.angle_beta   90.00
_cell.angle_gamma   90.00
#
_symmetry.space_group_name_H-M   'P 1'
#
loop_
_entity.id
_entity.type
_entity.pdbx_description
1 polymer ?
#
loop_
_entity_poly.entity_id
_entity_poly.type
_entity_poly.pdbx_seq_one_letter_code
_entity_poly.pdbx_strand_id
1 'polypeptide(L)'
;METIDSKLNQYFAGKVVRKDLTKLIKGNAIVPTYVLEYLLGQYCATDDEDTIMHGVETVKGIISRHFVHRDEAQLIKSTIRDKGSHRIIDKVSVRLNDKKDIYEAHFANLGLNRVPISEEILRHNRKLLSGGVWSIVTMGYVKTEERDSSPWIIESLKPIQVANVSVAEYKEARKHFTTSEWIDALMQSLGLNPEEFTTRSKLLQLCRLIPFAENNYNLIELGPKGTGKSHIYSEMSPHGILISGGEVTKAKLFVNNSNGEIGLVGYWDVVAYDEFAGRTKRADKGLVDIMKNYMANKNFSRGTQVYGASASMVFVGNTDHSVPYMLKHSNLFEALPAEYYDTAFLDRVHAYLPGWEVQKLRNEMFTSGYGFIVDYLAEVLRELRKEDHTQAYRKFFELSDSITTRDKDSVAKTFSGLVKVIFPDGELTEDEAQVLLDAAIEGRKRVKQQLVKMDETFEEVDFSYKVLSSGIRKEVETLEVEETYGIRKPAPETEVPASDKESSGFHLVPAQKRIRDNQSGISYDNLFGAYLAGATDIRLTDPYIRLPYQIRNLMEFTRLVAQKKDPDTEVKLHMVTSNDEQYLDDAKKAFGEIADSLEPLGIFFTWEFNPLIHDRSIDMNNGWKIMLGRGLDIFQKTNGRYDISEYLQENRFCKDCEVTFVRNG
;
A
#
# COMPACT_ATOMS: atom_id res chain seq x y z
N MET A 1 20.88 19.54 5.63
CA MET A 1 19.45 19.27 5.88
C MET A 1 19.38 18.23 6.97
N GLU A 2 18.50 18.41 7.95
CA GLU A 2 18.19 17.34 8.91
C GLU A 2 17.57 16.15 8.16
N THR A 3 17.97 14.94 8.52
CA THR A 3 17.39 13.71 7.96
C THR A 3 15.98 13.49 8.52
N ILE A 4 15.17 12.71 7.81
CA ILE A 4 13.82 12.35 8.27
C ILE A 4 13.84 11.68 9.65
N ASP A 5 14.81 10.80 9.89
CA ASP A 5 14.99 10.11 11.16
C ASP A 5 15.29 11.09 12.31
N SER A 6 16.07 12.14 12.04
CA SER A 6 16.36 13.20 13.03
C SER A 6 15.10 13.99 13.39
N LYS A 7 14.31 14.39 12.39
CA LYS A 7 13.02 15.07 12.62
C LYS A 7 12.04 14.19 13.40
N LEU A 8 11.95 12.90 13.05
CA LEU A 8 11.08 11.94 13.77
C LEU A 8 11.46 11.84 15.24
N ASN A 9 12.75 11.70 15.56
CA ASN A 9 13.21 11.66 16.95
C ASN A 9 12.99 12.99 17.69
N GLN A 10 13.12 14.12 17.01
CA GLN A 10 12.92 15.44 17.62
C GLN A 10 11.44 15.72 17.95
N TYR A 11 10.53 15.55 16.98
CA TYR A 11 9.13 15.96 17.13
C TYR A 11 8.23 14.84 17.68
N PHE A 12 8.68 13.59 17.60
CA PHE A 12 7.93 12.41 18.04
C PHE A 12 8.73 11.51 18.99
N ALA A 13 9.56 12.12 19.85
CA ALA A 13 10.30 11.42 20.89
C ALA A 13 9.39 10.47 21.71
N GLY A 14 9.82 9.21 21.86
CA GLY A 14 9.06 8.16 22.55
C GLY A 14 7.82 7.63 21.80
N LYS A 15 7.52 8.16 20.61
CA LYS A 15 6.42 7.72 19.72
C LYS A 15 6.93 7.05 18.44
N VAL A 16 8.25 7.05 18.21
CA VAL A 16 8.93 6.43 17.07
C VAL A 16 9.95 5.38 17.55
N VAL A 17 10.27 4.43 16.67
CA VAL A 17 11.24 3.37 16.93
C VAL A 17 11.92 2.95 15.63
N ARG A 18 13.17 2.50 15.71
CA ARG A 18 13.87 1.87 14.59
C ARG A 18 13.23 0.54 14.21
N LYS A 19 12.86 0.40 12.94
CA LYS A 19 12.00 -0.68 12.46
C LYS A 19 12.73 -2.01 12.26
N ASP A 20 14.02 -1.97 11.96
CA ASP A 20 14.90 -3.13 11.84
C ASP A 20 15.08 -3.90 13.16
N LEU A 21 15.05 -3.20 14.30
CA LEU A 21 15.27 -3.81 15.62
C LEU A 21 14.27 -4.92 15.95
N THR A 22 13.04 -4.83 15.44
CA THR A 22 12.03 -5.87 15.64
C THR A 22 12.49 -7.22 15.11
N LYS A 23 13.23 -7.26 13.99
CA LYS A 23 13.77 -8.48 13.38
C LYS A 23 14.82 -9.14 14.27
N LEU A 24 15.62 -8.34 14.98
CA LEU A 24 16.66 -8.84 15.89
C LEU A 24 16.05 -9.55 17.11
N ILE A 25 14.83 -9.20 17.51
CA ILE A 25 14.16 -9.72 18.71
C ILE A 25 13.20 -10.85 18.38
N LYS A 26 12.45 -10.74 17.27
CA LYS A 26 11.34 -11.65 16.93
C LYS A 26 11.76 -13.12 16.97
N GLY A 27 12.98 -13.46 16.49
CA GLY A 27 13.56 -14.80 16.63
C GLY A 27 12.54 -15.91 16.33
N ASN A 28 12.34 -16.82 17.29
CA ASN A 28 11.27 -17.84 17.26
C ASN A 28 10.02 -17.46 18.09
N ALA A 29 10.01 -16.30 18.74
CA ALA A 29 8.94 -15.91 19.65
C ALA A 29 7.72 -15.38 18.86
N ILE A 30 6.54 -15.97 19.09
CA ILE A 30 5.28 -15.59 18.44
C ILE A 30 4.68 -14.37 19.17
N VAL A 31 5.42 -13.27 19.17
CA VAL A 31 5.01 -12.00 19.79
C VAL A 31 4.55 -11.05 18.68
N PRO A 32 3.38 -10.39 18.81
CA PRO A 32 2.94 -9.40 17.83
C PRO A 32 3.92 -8.25 17.68
N THR A 33 4.09 -7.74 16.45
CA THR A 33 5.12 -6.73 16.16
C THR A 33 4.94 -5.45 16.97
N TYR A 34 3.70 -4.97 17.16
CA TYR A 34 3.42 -3.78 17.98
C TYR A 34 3.82 -3.93 19.46
N VAL A 35 3.82 -5.16 20.00
CA VAL A 35 4.27 -5.41 21.38
C VAL A 35 5.79 -5.24 21.46
N LEU A 36 6.51 -5.75 20.46
CA LEU A 36 7.96 -5.59 20.36
C LEU A 36 8.35 -4.12 20.19
N GLU A 37 7.65 -3.41 19.30
CA GLU A 37 7.89 -1.98 19.07
C GLU A 37 7.61 -1.12 20.31
N TYR A 38 6.56 -1.44 21.08
CA TYR A 38 6.30 -0.75 22.35
C TYR A 38 7.43 -0.93 23.36
N LEU A 39 7.92 -2.16 23.52
CA LEU A 39 9.03 -2.43 24.45
C LEU A 39 10.30 -1.75 23.95
N LEU A 40 10.62 -1.88 22.66
CA LEU A 40 11.75 -1.19 22.04
C LEU A 40 11.65 0.33 22.21
N GLY A 41 10.47 0.93 22.03
CA GLY A 41 10.25 2.36 22.24
C GLY A 41 10.49 2.83 23.68
N GLN A 42 10.53 1.92 24.67
CA GLN A 42 10.87 2.26 26.06
C GLN A 42 12.37 2.15 26.36
N TYR A 43 13.05 1.18 25.75
CA TYR A 43 14.46 0.87 26.07
C TYR A 43 15.46 1.32 24.98
N CYS A 44 14.98 1.72 23.80
CA CYS A 44 15.78 2.13 22.64
C CYS A 44 15.36 3.51 22.10
N ALA A 45 14.86 4.41 22.98
CA ALA A 45 14.44 5.77 22.62
C ALA A 45 15.61 6.76 22.51
N THR A 46 16.67 6.36 21.80
CA THR A 46 17.87 7.16 21.54
C THR A 46 18.42 6.79 20.17
N ASP A 47 19.30 7.63 19.63
CA ASP A 47 20.09 7.46 18.41
C ASP A 47 21.51 6.91 18.68
N ASP A 48 21.89 6.71 19.94
CA ASP A 48 23.16 6.09 20.33
C ASP A 48 23.13 4.57 20.14
N GLU A 49 23.98 4.05 19.25
CA GLU A 49 23.96 2.64 18.83
C GLU A 49 24.27 1.67 19.99
N ASP A 50 25.19 2.03 20.88
CA ASP A 50 25.56 1.19 22.03
C ASP A 50 24.37 1.06 23.01
N THR A 51 23.70 2.18 23.31
CA THR A 51 22.50 2.19 24.14
C THR A 51 21.35 1.42 23.48
N ILE A 52 21.17 1.55 22.16
CA ILE A 52 20.17 0.77 21.40
C ILE A 52 20.44 -0.73 21.55
N MET A 53 21.67 -1.18 21.36
CA MET A 53 22.03 -2.59 21.43
C MET A 53 21.80 -3.17 22.84
N HIS A 54 22.16 -2.42 23.89
CA HIS A 54 21.85 -2.82 25.26
C HIS A 54 20.33 -2.87 25.52
N GLY A 55 19.57 -1.92 24.96
CA GLY A 55 18.12 -1.93 25.00
C GLY A 55 17.52 -3.16 24.32
N VAL A 56 18.05 -3.56 23.16
CA VAL A 56 17.63 -4.79 22.44
C VAL A 56 17.86 -6.04 23.29
N GLU A 57 19.02 -6.17 23.95
CA GLU A 57 19.30 -7.29 24.87
C GLU A 57 18.34 -7.31 26.06
N THR A 58 18.04 -6.14 26.61
CA THR A 58 17.09 -5.99 27.72
C THR A 58 15.69 -6.46 27.30
N VAL A 59 15.21 -6.04 26.12
CA VAL A 59 13.90 -6.46 25.61
C VAL A 59 13.87 -7.96 25.31
N LYS A 60 14.94 -8.54 24.72
CA LYS A 60 15.07 -10.00 24.55
C LYS A 60 14.93 -10.73 25.87
N GLY A 61 15.59 -10.24 26.92
CA GLY A 61 15.50 -10.81 28.27
C GLY A 61 14.14 -10.62 28.94
N ILE A 62 13.37 -9.60 28.57
CA ILE A 62 11.98 -9.41 29.03
C ILE A 62 11.06 -10.43 28.37
N ILE A 63 11.15 -10.58 27.04
CA ILE A 63 10.31 -11.53 26.30
C ILE A 63 10.59 -12.96 26.74
N SER A 64 11.86 -13.38 26.81
CA SER A 64 12.20 -14.76 27.17
C SER A 64 11.79 -15.18 28.58
N ARG A 65 11.72 -14.22 29.53
CA ARG A 65 11.38 -14.52 30.93
C ARG A 65 9.92 -14.33 31.27
N HIS A 66 9.21 -13.46 30.56
CA HIS A 66 7.86 -13.04 30.95
C HIS A 66 6.80 -13.39 29.92
N PHE A 67 7.14 -13.56 28.64
CA PHE A 67 6.13 -13.90 27.63
C PHE A 67 5.57 -15.30 27.87
N VAL A 68 4.25 -15.41 27.95
CA VAL A 68 3.60 -16.70 28.19
C VAL A 68 3.43 -17.43 26.86
N HIS A 69 4.19 -18.50 26.68
CA HIS A 69 3.93 -19.50 25.65
C HIS A 69 2.86 -20.48 26.12
N ARG A 70 1.92 -20.85 25.24
CA ARG A 70 0.73 -21.65 25.61
C ARG A 70 1.09 -23.05 26.11
N ASP A 71 2.13 -23.65 25.55
CA ASP A 71 2.70 -24.94 25.94
C ASP A 71 3.40 -24.90 27.30
N GLU A 72 3.91 -23.73 27.71
CA GLU A 72 4.56 -23.52 29.01
C GLU A 72 3.61 -23.01 30.11
N ALA A 73 2.33 -22.80 29.81
CA ALA A 73 1.38 -22.17 30.71
C ALA A 73 1.28 -22.85 32.09
N GLN A 74 1.36 -24.18 32.15
CA GLN A 74 1.32 -24.92 33.43
C GLN A 74 2.59 -24.74 34.26
N LEU A 75 3.75 -24.67 33.62
CA LEU A 75 5.03 -24.41 34.29
C LEU A 75 5.04 -23.01 34.91
N ILE A 76 4.53 -22.02 34.18
CA ILE A 76 4.41 -20.64 34.66
C ILE A 76 3.41 -20.57 35.82
N LYS A 77 2.28 -21.28 35.75
CA LYS A 77 1.33 -21.39 36.88
C LYS A 77 1.97 -21.99 38.12
N SER A 78 2.76 -23.05 37.99
CA SER A 78 3.52 -23.61 39.11
C SER A 78 4.50 -22.58 39.68
N THR A 79 5.23 -21.90 38.80
CA THR A 79 6.20 -20.87 39.21
C THR A 79 5.55 -19.74 39.99
N ILE A 80 4.38 -19.24 39.55
CA ILE A 80 3.63 -18.21 40.29
C ILE A 80 3.19 -18.75 41.66
N ARG A 81 2.67 -19.99 41.72
CA ARG A 81 2.26 -20.62 42.98
C ARG A 81 3.42 -20.78 43.96
N ASP A 82 4.57 -21.24 43.47
CA ASP A 82 5.73 -21.55 44.31
C ASP A 82 6.45 -20.27 44.80
N LYS A 83 6.51 -19.24 43.96
CA LYS A 83 7.12 -17.94 44.30
C LYS A 83 6.15 -16.96 44.95
N GLY A 84 4.85 -17.24 44.94
CA GLY A 84 3.78 -16.35 45.39
C GLY A 84 3.41 -15.25 44.39
N SER A 85 4.38 -14.70 43.66
CA SER A 85 4.16 -13.67 42.62
C SER A 85 5.12 -13.83 41.45
N HIS A 86 4.65 -13.54 40.23
CA HIS A 86 5.47 -13.54 39.03
C HIS A 86 4.93 -12.57 37.96
N ARG A 87 5.85 -11.89 37.26
CA ARG A 87 5.52 -11.00 36.15
C ARG A 87 5.42 -11.78 34.84
N ILE A 88 4.37 -11.53 34.08
CA ILE A 88 4.08 -12.16 32.79
C ILE A 88 3.67 -11.13 31.74
N ILE A 89 3.72 -11.51 30.47
CA ILE A 89 3.15 -10.80 29.32
C ILE A 89 2.12 -11.73 28.68
N ASP A 90 0.86 -11.30 28.68
CA ASP A 90 -0.27 -12.05 28.13
C ASP A 90 -1.33 -11.09 27.58
N LYS A 91 -2.21 -11.58 26.70
CA LYS A 91 -3.39 -10.86 26.26
C LYS A 91 -4.52 -11.07 27.27
N VAL A 92 -4.92 -9.98 27.92
CA VAL A 92 -5.94 -9.97 28.97
C VAL A 92 -7.22 -9.32 28.47
N SER A 93 -8.34 -10.02 28.54
CA SER A 93 -9.69 -9.46 28.36
C SER A 93 -10.46 -9.49 29.67
N VAL A 94 -11.44 -8.61 29.83
CA VAL A 94 -12.25 -8.50 31.05
C VAL A 94 -13.73 -8.51 30.67
N ARG A 95 -14.56 -9.13 31.50
CA ARG A 95 -16.01 -9.12 31.39
C ARG A 95 -16.65 -8.81 32.74
N LEU A 96 -17.80 -8.15 32.72
CA LEU A 96 -18.63 -8.01 33.92
C LEU A 96 -19.38 -9.32 34.16
N ASN A 97 -19.22 -9.89 35.35
CA ASN A 97 -20.07 -10.95 35.86
C ASN A 97 -21.24 -10.30 36.62
N ASP A 98 -22.34 -10.06 35.92
CA ASP A 98 -23.56 -9.44 36.41
C ASP A 98 -24.22 -10.19 37.59
N LYS A 99 -24.00 -11.50 37.69
CA LYS A 99 -24.52 -12.32 38.80
C LYS A 99 -23.76 -12.12 40.10
N LYS A 100 -22.45 -11.88 40.02
CA LYS A 100 -21.57 -11.68 41.18
C LYS A 100 -21.23 -10.20 41.41
N ASP A 101 -21.65 -9.32 40.51
CA ASP A 101 -21.32 -7.89 40.48
C ASP A 101 -19.81 -7.62 40.59
N ILE A 102 -19.02 -8.41 39.85
CA ILE A 102 -17.56 -8.27 39.80
C ILE A 102 -17.05 -8.33 38.37
N TYR A 103 -15.92 -7.68 38.13
CA TYR A 103 -15.18 -7.84 36.88
C TYR A 103 -14.24 -9.03 36.94
N GLU A 104 -14.26 -9.82 35.88
CA GLU A 104 -13.47 -11.04 35.73
C GLU A 104 -12.58 -10.97 34.50
N ALA A 105 -11.28 -11.13 34.70
CA ALA A 105 -10.27 -11.20 33.66
C ALA A 105 -10.08 -12.63 33.11
N HIS A 106 -9.73 -12.69 31.83
CA HIS A 106 -9.42 -13.87 31.06
C HIS A 106 -8.05 -13.69 30.39
N PHE A 107 -7.17 -14.67 30.54
CA PHE A 107 -5.79 -14.68 30.05
C PHE A 107 -5.67 -15.63 28.87
N ALA A 108 -5.32 -15.12 27.69
CA ALA A 108 -5.37 -15.89 26.44
C ALA A 108 -4.30 -16.98 26.35
N ASN A 109 -3.11 -16.76 26.89
CA ASN A 109 -2.00 -17.72 26.78
C ASN A 109 -1.83 -18.53 28.06
N LEU A 110 -1.93 -17.89 29.23
CA LEU A 110 -1.90 -18.58 30.52
C LEU A 110 -3.15 -19.44 30.72
N GLY A 111 -4.27 -19.12 30.04
CA GLY A 111 -5.50 -19.89 30.09
C GLY A 111 -6.16 -19.84 31.47
N LEU A 112 -6.05 -18.70 32.16
CA LEU A 112 -6.80 -18.43 33.39
C LEU A 112 -8.10 -17.71 33.04
N ASN A 113 -9.18 -18.14 33.69
CA ASN A 113 -10.52 -17.59 33.53
C ASN A 113 -11.04 -17.16 34.89
N ARG A 114 -11.96 -16.18 34.91
CA ARG A 114 -12.65 -15.73 36.13
C ARG A 114 -11.69 -15.22 37.20
N VAL A 115 -10.63 -14.51 36.80
CA VAL A 115 -9.69 -13.88 37.74
C VAL A 115 -10.24 -12.51 38.13
N PRO A 116 -10.57 -12.24 39.40
CA PRO A 116 -11.12 -10.95 39.81
C PRO A 116 -10.16 -9.80 39.47
N ILE A 117 -10.69 -8.68 38.98
CA ILE A 117 -9.94 -7.46 38.68
C ILE A 117 -10.64 -6.24 39.26
N SER A 118 -9.88 -5.28 39.80
CA SER A 118 -10.44 -4.08 40.42
C SER A 118 -10.98 -3.10 39.38
N GLU A 119 -12.03 -2.36 39.75
CA GLU A 119 -12.61 -1.31 38.90
C GLU A 119 -11.62 -0.18 38.59
N GLU A 120 -10.70 0.12 39.50
CA GLU A 120 -9.70 1.18 39.33
C GLU A 120 -8.79 0.93 38.13
N ILE A 121 -8.37 -0.34 37.94
CA ILE A 121 -7.60 -0.76 36.76
C ILE A 121 -8.43 -0.55 35.49
N LEU A 122 -9.74 -0.78 35.53
CA LEU A 122 -10.63 -0.64 34.37
C LEU A 122 -10.96 0.81 34.02
N ARG A 123 -11.08 1.71 35.00
CA ARG A 123 -11.34 3.14 34.76
C ARG A 123 -10.29 3.75 33.83
N HIS A 124 -9.04 3.33 34.00
CA HIS A 124 -7.90 3.79 33.20
C HIS A 124 -7.68 2.95 31.93
N ASN A 125 -8.27 1.75 31.83
CA ASN A 125 -7.98 0.78 30.77
C ASN A 125 -9.26 0.13 30.20
N ARG A 126 -10.21 0.97 29.75
CA ARG A 126 -11.53 0.52 29.25
C ARG A 126 -11.46 -0.50 28.11
N LYS A 127 -10.37 -0.51 27.34
CA LYS A 127 -10.14 -1.46 26.22
C LYS A 127 -10.06 -2.92 26.65
N LEU A 128 -9.80 -3.20 27.93
CA LEU A 128 -9.84 -4.56 28.47
C LEU A 128 -11.24 -5.19 28.30
N LEU A 129 -12.32 -4.39 28.24
CA LEU A 129 -13.71 -4.86 28.15
C LEU A 129 -14.18 -5.26 26.74
N SER A 130 -13.45 -4.91 25.67
CA SER A 130 -13.95 -4.99 24.28
C SER A 130 -13.30 -6.07 23.41
N GLY A 131 -12.17 -6.64 23.81
CA GLY A 131 -11.44 -7.63 22.98
C GLY A 131 -10.10 -8.12 23.54
N GLY A 132 -9.70 -7.53 24.66
CA GLY A 132 -8.48 -7.85 25.39
C GLY A 132 -7.24 -7.17 24.83
N VAL A 133 -6.33 -6.81 25.73
CA VAL A 133 -5.13 -6.03 25.45
C VAL A 133 -3.91 -6.78 25.95
N TRP A 134 -2.84 -6.79 25.16
CA TRP A 134 -1.56 -7.29 25.64
C TRP A 134 -1.08 -6.45 26.80
N SER A 135 -0.78 -7.11 27.91
CA SER A 135 -0.49 -6.45 29.17
C SER A 135 0.70 -7.11 29.84
N ILE A 136 1.53 -6.29 30.46
CA ILE A 136 2.47 -6.75 31.48
C ILE A 136 1.68 -6.87 32.77
N VAL A 137 1.59 -8.08 33.29
CA VAL A 137 0.77 -8.39 34.48
C VAL A 137 1.66 -9.00 35.54
N THR A 138 1.52 -8.52 36.78
CA THR A 138 2.08 -9.22 37.93
C THR A 138 0.98 -10.08 38.53
N MET A 139 1.15 -11.39 38.36
CA MET A 139 0.20 -12.40 38.86
C MET A 139 0.63 -12.86 40.24
N GLY A 140 -0.29 -12.80 41.19
CA GLY A 140 -0.15 -13.39 42.51
C GLY A 140 -0.96 -14.69 42.63
N TYR A 141 -0.53 -15.55 43.55
CA TYR A 141 -1.28 -16.73 43.97
C TYR A 141 -1.43 -16.77 45.49
N VAL A 142 -2.67 -16.78 45.96
CA VAL A 142 -3.00 -16.92 47.38
C VAL A 142 -3.94 -18.11 47.54
N LYS A 143 -3.52 -19.08 48.34
CA LYS A 143 -4.36 -20.25 48.64
C LYS A 143 -5.62 -19.79 49.37
N THR A 144 -6.77 -20.07 48.79
CA THR A 144 -8.08 -19.82 49.41
C THR A 144 -8.78 -21.14 49.72
N GLU A 145 -9.48 -21.20 50.86
CA GLU A 145 -10.31 -22.34 51.27
C GLU A 145 -11.78 -22.16 50.84
N GLU A 146 -12.14 -20.96 50.34
CA GLU A 146 -13.48 -20.67 49.84
C GLU A 146 -13.72 -21.30 48.47
N ARG A 147 -14.83 -22.05 48.35
CA ARG A 147 -15.17 -22.82 47.13
C ARG A 147 -15.39 -21.98 45.86
N ASP A 148 -15.70 -20.70 46.00
CA ASP A 148 -16.11 -19.81 44.90
C ASP A 148 -15.15 -18.64 44.65
N SER A 149 -14.01 -18.63 45.35
CA SER A 149 -12.98 -17.59 45.25
C SER A 149 -11.83 -18.07 44.37
N SER A 150 -11.37 -17.21 43.46
CA SER A 150 -10.21 -17.52 42.62
C SER A 150 -8.93 -17.37 43.44
N PRO A 151 -8.03 -18.37 43.45
CA PRO A 151 -6.73 -18.24 44.13
C PRO A 151 -5.75 -17.32 43.39
N TRP A 152 -6.12 -16.88 42.17
CA TRP A 152 -5.32 -16.01 41.33
C TRP A 152 -5.68 -14.56 41.56
N ILE A 153 -4.66 -13.71 41.73
CA ILE A 153 -4.82 -12.28 41.97
C ILE A 153 -4.03 -11.52 40.91
N ILE A 154 -4.62 -10.46 40.39
CA ILE A 154 -3.90 -9.47 39.56
C ILE A 154 -3.38 -8.40 40.51
N GLU A 155 -2.08 -8.45 40.81
CA GLU A 155 -1.44 -7.46 41.70
C GLU A 155 -1.24 -6.13 40.97
N SER A 156 -0.85 -6.20 39.70
CA SER A 156 -0.77 -5.04 38.82
C SER A 156 -0.96 -5.44 37.36
N LEU A 157 -1.54 -4.54 36.58
CA LEU A 157 -1.75 -4.72 35.15
C LEU A 157 -1.42 -3.41 34.44
N LYS A 158 -0.43 -3.46 33.54
CA LYS A 158 -0.05 -2.35 32.68
C LYS A 158 -0.24 -2.77 31.22
N PRO A 159 -1.19 -2.19 30.48
CA PRO A 159 -1.32 -2.46 29.06
C PRO A 159 -0.09 -2.01 28.28
N ILE A 160 0.28 -2.80 27.28
CA ILE A 160 1.35 -2.53 26.32
C ILE A 160 0.76 -1.62 25.24
N GLN A 161 0.53 -0.37 25.61
CA GLN A 161 -0.06 0.65 24.74
C GLN A 161 0.60 2.00 25.00
N VAL A 162 0.72 2.82 23.95
CA VAL A 162 1.21 4.19 24.05
C VAL A 162 0.17 5.01 24.82
N ALA A 163 0.57 5.53 25.98
CA ALA A 163 -0.32 6.31 26.82
C ALA A 163 -0.58 7.70 26.20
N ASN A 164 -1.83 8.16 26.26
CA ASN A 164 -2.26 9.51 25.89
C ASN A 164 -1.86 9.95 24.46
N VAL A 165 -2.51 9.37 23.45
CA VAL A 165 -2.36 9.84 22.06
C VAL A 165 -3.16 11.13 21.86
N SER A 166 -2.44 12.22 21.54
CA SER A 166 -3.03 13.50 21.18
C SER A 166 -2.95 13.71 19.67
N VAL A 167 -4.09 13.68 18.99
CA VAL A 167 -4.18 14.00 17.55
C VAL A 167 -3.81 15.47 17.30
N ALA A 168 -4.09 16.37 18.24
CA ALA A 168 -3.68 17.77 18.13
C ALA A 168 -2.15 17.92 18.08
N GLU A 169 -1.41 17.21 18.95
CA GLU A 169 0.05 17.19 18.91
C GLU A 169 0.57 16.56 17.61
N TYR A 170 -0.08 15.50 17.12
CA TYR A 170 0.28 14.85 15.87
C TYR A 170 0.16 15.81 14.67
N LYS A 171 -0.95 16.56 14.61
CA LYS A 171 -1.20 17.58 13.57
C LYS A 171 -0.23 18.75 13.67
N GLU A 172 0.13 19.18 14.87
CA GLU A 172 1.11 20.26 15.03
C GLU A 172 2.51 19.81 14.61
N ALA A 173 2.94 18.62 15.05
CA ALA A 173 4.22 18.04 14.67
C ALA A 173 4.33 17.80 13.16
N ARG A 174 3.23 17.40 12.50
CA ARG A 174 3.14 17.23 11.03
C ARG A 174 3.58 18.47 10.26
N LYS A 175 3.37 19.68 10.78
CA LYS A 175 3.71 20.94 10.09
C LYS A 175 5.22 21.14 9.92
N HIS A 176 6.05 20.43 10.67
CA HIS A 176 7.51 20.46 10.54
C HIS A 176 8.06 19.59 9.39
N PHE A 177 7.17 18.87 8.69
CA PHE A 177 7.50 17.99 7.58
C PHE A 177 6.91 18.52 6.28
N THR A 178 7.70 18.43 5.20
CA THR A 178 7.15 18.54 3.84
C THR A 178 6.27 17.33 3.53
N THR A 179 5.42 17.42 2.51
CA THR A 179 4.55 16.31 2.11
C THR A 179 5.34 15.06 1.70
N SER A 180 6.47 15.22 1.01
CA SER A 180 7.33 14.09 0.64
C SER A 180 7.96 13.43 1.87
N GLU A 181 8.53 14.23 2.78
CA GLU A 181 9.10 13.70 4.04
C GLU A 181 8.03 13.00 4.88
N TRP A 182 6.82 13.54 4.93
CA TRP A 182 5.74 12.91 5.70
C TRP A 182 5.31 11.57 5.12
N ILE A 183 5.16 11.48 3.80
CA ILE A 183 4.85 10.22 3.12
C ILE A 183 5.97 9.21 3.39
N ASP A 184 7.23 9.63 3.37
CA ASP A 184 8.38 8.77 3.68
C ASP A 184 8.36 8.29 5.14
N ALA A 185 7.97 9.13 6.09
CA ALA A 185 7.82 8.76 7.49
C ALA A 185 6.71 7.72 7.67
N LEU A 186 5.58 7.87 6.96
CA LEU A 186 4.50 6.89 6.96
C LEU A 186 4.97 5.57 6.33
N MET A 187 5.71 5.62 5.23
CA MET A 187 6.28 4.42 4.59
C MET A 187 7.26 3.70 5.52
N GLN A 188 8.16 4.42 6.20
CA GLN A 188 9.02 3.85 7.25
C GLN A 188 8.19 3.26 8.39
N SER A 189 7.08 3.91 8.76
CA SER A 189 6.17 3.41 9.79
C SER A 189 5.53 2.07 9.41
N LEU A 190 5.25 1.87 8.12
CA LEU A 190 4.83 0.58 7.53
C LEU A 190 5.97 -0.46 7.44
N GLY A 191 7.19 -0.10 7.83
CA GLY A 191 8.40 -0.93 7.73
C GLY A 191 9.03 -0.95 6.34
N LEU A 192 8.62 -0.06 5.43
CA LEU A 192 9.08 -0.02 4.05
C LEU A 192 10.14 1.08 3.84
N ASN A 193 11.16 0.78 3.04
CA ASN A 193 12.19 1.75 2.64
C ASN A 193 11.64 2.67 1.55
N PRO A 194 11.40 3.97 1.81
CA PRO A 194 10.76 4.85 0.84
C PRO A 194 11.55 5.05 -0.46
N GLU A 195 12.87 4.86 -0.46
CA GLU A 195 13.73 5.04 -1.64
C GLU A 195 13.49 3.99 -2.73
N GLU A 196 12.96 2.81 -2.36
CA GLU A 196 12.66 1.74 -3.31
C GLU A 196 11.26 1.88 -3.97
N PHE A 197 10.51 2.94 -3.65
CA PHE A 197 9.14 3.14 -4.13
C PHE A 197 8.99 4.47 -4.89
N THR A 198 8.26 4.41 -6.00
CA THR A 198 7.78 5.61 -6.72
C THR A 198 6.65 6.30 -5.96
N THR A 199 6.33 7.54 -6.31
CA THR A 199 5.23 8.31 -5.67
C THR A 199 3.92 7.54 -5.74
N ARG A 200 3.59 6.96 -6.90
CA ARG A 200 2.39 6.13 -7.05
C ARG A 200 2.44 4.89 -6.16
N SER A 201 3.58 4.21 -6.10
CA SER A 201 3.73 3.01 -5.26
C SER A 201 3.55 3.33 -3.78
N LYS A 202 4.09 4.46 -3.30
CA LYS A 202 3.87 4.96 -1.94
C LYS A 202 2.39 5.22 -1.69
N LEU A 203 1.70 5.91 -2.61
CA LEU A 203 0.27 6.18 -2.51
C LEU A 203 -0.58 4.90 -2.43
N LEU A 204 -0.27 3.89 -3.25
CA LEU A 204 -0.95 2.58 -3.20
C LEU A 204 -0.76 1.88 -1.83
N GLN A 205 0.41 2.00 -1.21
CA GLN A 205 0.63 1.49 0.16
C GLN A 205 -0.20 2.27 1.18
N LEU A 206 -0.24 3.60 1.07
CA LEU A 206 -1.01 4.44 1.99
C LEU A 206 -2.53 4.26 1.83
N CYS A 207 -3.03 3.90 0.65
CA CYS A 207 -4.43 3.51 0.44
C CYS A 207 -4.87 2.35 1.34
N ARG A 208 -3.94 1.44 1.72
CA ARG A 208 -4.23 0.34 2.65
C ARG A 208 -4.46 0.81 4.09
N LEU A 209 -4.11 2.06 4.43
CA LEU A 209 -4.39 2.67 5.74
C LEU A 209 -5.79 3.33 5.81
N ILE A 210 -6.42 3.61 4.67
CA ILE A 210 -7.75 4.25 4.61
C ILE A 210 -8.80 3.49 5.45
N PRO A 211 -8.90 2.14 5.40
CA PRO A 211 -9.86 1.41 6.23
C PRO A 211 -9.72 1.70 7.73
N PHE A 212 -8.52 2.02 8.22
CA PHE A 212 -8.27 2.39 9.61
C PHE A 212 -8.63 3.85 9.92
N ALA A 213 -8.49 4.76 8.95
CA ALA A 213 -8.76 6.19 9.11
C ALA A 213 -10.20 6.62 8.77
N GLU A 214 -10.93 5.82 7.99
CA GLU A 214 -12.27 6.14 7.50
C GLU A 214 -13.31 5.12 7.95
N ASN A 215 -14.48 5.60 8.39
CA ASN A 215 -15.52 4.76 8.96
C ASN A 215 -16.31 4.02 7.87
N ASN A 216 -16.45 2.70 8.02
CA ASN A 216 -17.17 1.84 7.09
C ASN A 216 -16.69 2.08 5.65
N TYR A 217 -15.39 1.92 5.45
CA TYR A 217 -14.73 1.99 4.17
C TYR A 217 -14.43 0.57 3.66
N ASN A 218 -15.17 0.18 2.65
CA ASN A 218 -15.05 -1.11 1.97
C ASN A 218 -14.00 -1.06 0.85
N LEU A 219 -12.97 -1.88 0.96
CA LEU A 219 -11.84 -1.97 0.02
C LEU A 219 -11.70 -3.40 -0.51
N ILE A 220 -11.37 -3.56 -1.78
CA ILE A 220 -10.91 -4.83 -2.33
C ILE A 220 -9.53 -4.67 -2.95
N GLU A 221 -8.65 -5.61 -2.68
CA GLU A 221 -7.31 -5.69 -3.26
C GLU A 221 -7.07 -7.10 -3.80
N LEU A 222 -7.00 -7.24 -5.12
CA LEU A 222 -6.60 -8.49 -5.77
C LEU A 222 -5.30 -8.30 -6.53
N GLY A 223 -4.41 -9.28 -6.42
CA GLY A 223 -3.12 -9.25 -7.12
C GLY A 223 -2.20 -10.42 -6.75
N PRO A 224 -0.99 -10.47 -7.32
CA PRO A 224 -0.05 -11.56 -7.13
C PRO A 224 0.33 -11.77 -5.65
N LYS A 225 0.82 -12.99 -5.33
CA LYS A 225 1.35 -13.32 -4.01
C LYS A 225 2.65 -12.55 -3.72
N GLY A 226 2.88 -12.22 -2.44
CA GLY A 226 4.12 -11.59 -1.98
C GLY A 226 4.15 -10.05 -2.00
N THR A 227 3.00 -9.37 -2.15
CA THR A 227 2.89 -7.90 -2.21
C THR A 227 2.58 -7.22 -0.86
N GLY A 228 2.64 -7.98 0.25
CA GLY A 228 2.36 -7.47 1.60
C GLY A 228 0.89 -7.18 1.91
N LYS A 229 -0.04 -7.55 1.02
CA LYS A 229 -1.47 -7.20 1.10
C LYS A 229 -2.19 -7.64 2.38
N SER A 230 -1.89 -8.83 2.92
CA SER A 230 -2.51 -9.32 4.17
C SER A 230 -1.81 -8.79 5.43
N HIS A 231 -0.52 -8.49 5.35
CA HIS A 231 0.33 -8.11 6.49
C HIS A 231 -0.15 -6.82 7.18
N ILE A 232 -0.62 -5.84 6.40
CA ILE A 232 -1.09 -4.56 6.96
C ILE A 232 -2.27 -4.78 7.90
N TYR A 233 -3.22 -5.63 7.55
CA TYR A 233 -4.43 -5.81 8.35
C TYR A 233 -4.26 -6.74 9.55
N SER A 234 -3.14 -7.48 9.64
CA SER A 234 -2.82 -8.35 10.77
C SER A 234 -1.84 -7.74 11.77
N GLU A 235 -0.86 -6.95 11.30
CA GLU A 235 0.29 -6.52 12.11
C GLU A 235 0.34 -5.01 12.38
N MET A 236 -0.34 -4.18 11.57
CA MET A 236 -0.19 -2.71 11.61
C MET A 236 -1.23 -1.98 12.46
N SER A 237 -2.12 -2.70 13.14
CA SER A 237 -3.06 -2.10 14.09
C SER A 237 -3.61 -3.13 15.06
N PRO A 238 -3.71 -2.83 16.36
CA PRO A 238 -4.44 -3.66 17.32
C PRO A 238 -5.96 -3.58 17.13
N HIS A 239 -6.47 -2.71 16.25
CA HIS A 239 -7.90 -2.55 15.94
C HIS A 239 -8.32 -3.20 14.62
N GLY A 240 -7.41 -3.92 13.98
CA GLY A 240 -7.70 -4.76 12.80
C GLY A 240 -7.77 -6.24 13.16
N ILE A 241 -8.65 -6.97 12.48
CA ILE A 241 -8.67 -8.44 12.50
C ILE A 241 -8.61 -8.99 11.08
N LEU A 242 -7.69 -9.94 10.86
CA LEU A 242 -7.59 -10.70 9.61
C LEU A 242 -8.27 -12.06 9.78
N ILE A 243 -9.21 -12.38 8.91
CA ILE A 243 -9.92 -13.65 8.86
C ILE A 243 -9.37 -14.45 7.68
N SER A 244 -8.59 -15.48 7.99
CA SER A 244 -8.05 -16.40 6.98
C SER A 244 -9.08 -17.42 6.51
N GLY A 245 -9.05 -17.77 5.23
CA GLY A 245 -9.81 -18.88 4.66
C GLY A 245 -11.14 -18.52 3.99
N GLY A 246 -11.59 -17.26 4.06
CA GLY A 246 -12.79 -16.77 3.37
C GLY A 246 -14.14 -17.22 3.95
N GLU A 247 -14.15 -18.19 4.86
CA GLU A 247 -15.37 -18.73 5.48
C GLU A 247 -15.63 -18.08 6.85
N VAL A 248 -16.71 -17.28 6.92
CA VAL A 248 -17.17 -16.62 8.14
C VAL A 248 -18.67 -16.85 8.28
N THR A 249 -19.12 -17.10 9.50
CA THR A 249 -20.55 -17.25 9.80
C THR A 249 -21.19 -15.89 10.14
N LYS A 250 -22.50 -15.76 9.90
CA LYS A 250 -23.28 -14.56 10.32
C LYS A 250 -23.09 -14.24 11.80
N ALA A 251 -23.07 -15.28 12.64
CA ALA A 251 -22.90 -15.14 14.08
C ALA A 251 -21.55 -14.53 14.46
N LYS A 252 -20.48 -14.96 13.78
CA LYS A 252 -19.13 -14.44 14.04
C LYS A 252 -18.98 -13.00 13.55
N LEU A 253 -19.55 -12.65 12.40
CA LEU A 253 -19.40 -11.31 11.83
C LEU A 253 -20.31 -10.26 12.48
N PHE A 254 -21.60 -10.58 12.65
CA PHE A 254 -22.62 -9.59 13.01
C PHE A 254 -23.21 -9.79 14.39
N VAL A 255 -23.94 -10.87 14.62
CA VAL A 255 -24.56 -11.15 15.91
C VAL A 255 -24.90 -12.62 16.04
N ASN A 256 -24.56 -13.21 17.19
CA ASN A 256 -24.98 -14.54 17.53
C ASN A 256 -26.43 -14.49 18.04
N ASN A 257 -27.36 -15.09 17.29
CA ASN A 257 -28.78 -15.06 17.64
C ASN A 257 -29.12 -15.80 18.93
N SER A 258 -28.31 -16.79 19.35
CA SER A 258 -28.57 -17.63 20.52
C SER A 258 -28.27 -16.94 21.85
N ASN A 259 -27.22 -16.12 21.92
CA ASN A 259 -26.80 -15.42 23.14
C ASN A 259 -26.86 -13.88 23.04
N GLY A 260 -27.04 -13.34 21.82
CA GLY A 260 -27.11 -11.92 21.56
C GLY A 260 -25.78 -11.16 21.55
N GLU A 261 -24.65 -11.87 21.59
CA GLU A 261 -23.34 -11.23 21.49
C GLU A 261 -23.16 -10.64 20.08
N ILE A 262 -22.76 -9.36 20.05
CA ILE A 262 -22.35 -8.68 18.82
C ILE A 262 -21.11 -9.41 18.27
N GLY A 263 -21.00 -9.47 16.95
CA GLY A 263 -19.89 -10.08 16.23
C GLY A 263 -18.74 -9.09 15.99
N LEU A 264 -17.80 -9.49 15.14
CA LEU A 264 -16.57 -8.74 14.88
C LEU A 264 -16.80 -7.27 14.49
N VAL A 265 -17.83 -6.97 13.68
CA VAL A 265 -18.05 -5.59 13.22
C VAL A 265 -18.33 -4.60 14.35
N GLY A 266 -18.79 -5.07 15.51
CA GLY A 266 -19.06 -4.19 16.66
C GLY A 266 -17.84 -3.84 17.50
N TYR A 267 -16.71 -4.53 17.34
CA TYR A 267 -15.53 -4.37 18.19
C TYR A 267 -14.27 -3.92 17.46
N TRP A 268 -14.19 -4.17 16.15
CA TRP A 268 -13.01 -3.91 15.33
C TRP A 268 -13.22 -2.70 14.44
N ASP A 269 -12.17 -1.91 14.21
CA ASP A 269 -12.20 -0.80 13.26
C ASP A 269 -12.11 -1.31 11.82
N VAL A 270 -11.40 -2.43 11.60
CA VAL A 270 -11.23 -3.09 10.31
C VAL A 270 -11.40 -4.60 10.45
N VAL A 271 -12.25 -5.17 9.60
CA VAL A 271 -12.40 -6.62 9.41
C VAL A 271 -11.93 -6.97 8.00
N ALA A 272 -10.77 -7.64 7.91
CA ALA A 272 -10.15 -8.03 6.66
C ALA A 272 -10.35 -9.53 6.39
N TYR A 273 -10.67 -9.87 5.15
CA TYR A 273 -10.77 -11.25 4.65
C TYR A 273 -9.52 -11.55 3.84
N ASP A 274 -8.73 -12.53 4.31
CA ASP A 274 -7.59 -13.04 3.55
C ASP A 274 -8.00 -14.22 2.67
N GLU A 275 -7.29 -14.36 1.55
CA GLU A 275 -7.61 -15.34 0.51
C GLU A 275 -9.10 -15.29 0.12
N PHE A 276 -9.67 -14.09 0.02
CA PHE A 276 -11.07 -13.90 -0.30
C PHE A 276 -11.43 -14.46 -1.69
N ALA A 277 -10.47 -14.45 -2.61
CA ALA A 277 -10.59 -15.09 -3.93
C ALA A 277 -10.57 -16.62 -3.85
N GLY A 278 -11.38 -17.26 -4.69
CA GLY A 278 -11.47 -18.69 -4.87
C GLY A 278 -12.91 -19.12 -5.21
N ARG A 279 -13.18 -19.42 -6.48
CA ARG A 279 -14.52 -19.81 -6.98
C ARG A 279 -15.15 -21.02 -6.28
N THR A 280 -14.32 -21.90 -5.71
CA THR A 280 -14.76 -23.11 -5.01
C THR A 280 -15.15 -22.87 -3.54
N LYS A 281 -14.81 -21.70 -2.98
CA LYS A 281 -15.19 -21.34 -1.62
C LYS A 281 -16.69 -21.12 -1.55
N ARG A 282 -17.33 -21.59 -0.48
CA ARG A 282 -18.76 -21.42 -0.26
C ARG A 282 -18.99 -20.33 0.77
N ALA A 283 -19.85 -19.38 0.44
CA ALA A 283 -20.34 -18.41 1.41
C ALA A 283 -21.84 -18.56 1.62
N ASP A 284 -22.31 -18.13 2.80
CA ASP A 284 -23.74 -18.09 3.09
C ASP A 284 -24.36 -16.89 2.36
N LYS A 285 -25.27 -17.13 1.42
CA LYS A 285 -25.96 -16.06 0.69
C LYS A 285 -26.60 -15.02 1.63
N GLY A 286 -27.19 -15.47 2.73
CA GLY A 286 -27.80 -14.55 3.67
C GLY A 286 -26.79 -13.81 4.56
N LEU A 287 -25.51 -14.19 4.55
CA LEU A 287 -24.44 -13.34 5.10
C LEU A 287 -24.20 -12.17 4.14
N VAL A 288 -24.06 -12.46 2.84
CA VAL A 288 -23.83 -11.45 1.80
C VAL A 288 -24.95 -10.41 1.80
N ASP A 289 -26.21 -10.82 1.97
CA ASP A 289 -27.34 -9.89 2.04
C ASP A 289 -27.31 -8.97 3.27
N ILE A 290 -26.83 -9.46 4.42
CA ILE A 290 -26.63 -8.61 5.60
C ILE A 290 -25.45 -7.65 5.35
N MET A 291 -24.37 -8.15 4.75
CA MET A 291 -23.21 -7.33 4.39
C MET A 291 -23.59 -6.20 3.43
N LYS A 292 -24.46 -6.46 2.46
CA LYS A 292 -25.02 -5.44 1.57
C LYS A 292 -25.66 -4.30 2.39
N ASN A 293 -26.56 -4.61 3.31
CA ASN A 293 -27.18 -3.56 4.13
C ASN A 293 -26.13 -2.82 4.98
N TYR A 294 -25.25 -3.56 5.64
CA TYR A 294 -24.21 -3.01 6.50
C TYR A 294 -23.24 -2.08 5.79
N MET A 295 -22.72 -2.51 4.63
CA MET A 295 -21.75 -1.75 3.83
C MET A 295 -22.32 -0.46 3.25
N ALA A 296 -23.66 -0.37 3.11
CA ALA A 296 -24.33 0.84 2.66
C ALA A 296 -24.73 1.76 3.83
N ASN A 297 -25.28 1.18 4.90
CA ASN A 297 -26.00 1.93 5.93
C ASN A 297 -25.31 1.94 7.30
N LYS A 298 -24.15 1.29 7.45
CA LYS A 298 -23.43 1.13 8.72
C LYS A 298 -24.26 0.44 9.81
N ASN A 299 -25.28 -0.33 9.42
CA ASN A 299 -26.17 -1.00 10.36
C ASN A 299 -26.59 -2.39 9.89
N PHE A 300 -26.98 -3.22 10.84
CA PHE A 300 -27.52 -4.55 10.60
C PHE A 300 -28.66 -4.87 11.57
N SER A 301 -29.59 -5.71 11.15
CA SER A 301 -30.80 -6.00 11.91
C SER A 301 -30.73 -7.37 12.59
N ARG A 302 -31.32 -7.44 13.80
CA ARG A 302 -31.64 -8.69 14.51
C ARG A 302 -33.11 -8.65 14.91
N GLY A 303 -33.95 -9.46 14.26
CA GLY A 303 -35.40 -9.39 14.49
C GLY A 303 -35.91 -7.97 14.22
N THR A 304 -36.41 -7.29 15.25
CA THR A 304 -36.93 -5.92 15.18
C THR A 304 -35.94 -4.82 15.57
N GLN A 305 -34.75 -5.16 16.09
CA GLN A 305 -33.74 -4.17 16.52
C GLN A 305 -32.66 -3.97 15.45
N VAL A 306 -32.25 -2.71 15.26
CA VAL A 306 -31.18 -2.29 14.34
C VAL A 306 -29.96 -1.88 15.16
N TYR A 307 -28.80 -2.47 14.85
CA TYR A 307 -27.52 -2.15 15.47
C TYR A 307 -26.65 -1.38 14.50
N GLY A 308 -26.05 -0.28 14.95
CA GLY A 308 -25.03 0.45 14.20
C GLY A 308 -23.63 -0.06 14.50
N ALA A 309 -22.76 -0.09 13.50
CA ALA A 309 -21.33 -0.34 13.67
C ALA A 309 -20.51 0.38 12.59
N SER A 310 -19.25 0.67 12.89
CA SER A 310 -18.39 1.51 12.05
C SER A 310 -17.24 0.76 11.36
N ALA A 311 -17.11 -0.55 11.57
CA ALA A 311 -16.05 -1.37 11.01
C ALA A 311 -15.97 -1.26 9.48
N SER A 312 -14.76 -1.07 8.97
CA SER A 312 -14.41 -1.12 7.56
C SER A 312 -14.20 -2.57 7.12
N MET A 313 -14.61 -2.89 5.89
CA MET A 313 -14.46 -4.24 5.33
C MET A 313 -13.33 -4.25 4.30
N VAL A 314 -12.40 -5.17 4.42
CA VAL A 314 -11.33 -5.31 3.43
C VAL A 314 -11.32 -6.73 2.87
N PHE A 315 -11.24 -6.86 1.56
CA PHE A 315 -11.22 -8.14 0.86
C PHE A 315 -9.89 -8.28 0.12
N VAL A 316 -9.05 -9.22 0.54
CA VAL A 316 -7.72 -9.45 -0.02
C VAL A 316 -7.69 -10.80 -0.72
N GLY A 317 -7.25 -10.84 -1.96
CA GLY A 317 -7.22 -12.07 -2.75
C GLY A 317 -6.19 -12.05 -3.87
N ASN A 318 -6.14 -13.12 -4.65
CA ASN A 318 -5.30 -13.20 -5.85
C ASN A 318 -6.19 -13.14 -7.09
N THR A 319 -5.63 -12.69 -8.20
CA THR A 319 -6.28 -12.77 -9.52
C THR A 319 -6.10 -14.18 -10.09
N ASP A 320 -7.08 -14.67 -10.87
CA ASP A 320 -7.03 -15.99 -11.51
C ASP A 320 -6.18 -15.98 -12.78
N HIS A 321 -6.26 -14.90 -13.55
CA HIS A 321 -5.56 -14.72 -14.81
C HIS A 321 -4.73 -13.41 -14.83
N SER A 322 -3.99 -13.20 -15.93
CA SER A 322 -3.31 -11.93 -16.17
C SER A 322 -4.32 -10.82 -16.43
N VAL A 323 -3.97 -9.58 -16.08
CA VAL A 323 -4.86 -8.42 -16.24
C VAL A 323 -5.33 -8.23 -17.68
N PRO A 324 -4.44 -8.30 -18.72
CA PRO A 324 -4.88 -8.19 -20.11
C PRO A 324 -5.88 -9.29 -20.52
N TYR A 325 -5.70 -10.52 -20.00
CA TYR A 325 -6.65 -11.61 -20.26
C TYR A 325 -8.01 -11.30 -19.65
N MET A 326 -8.06 -10.92 -18.37
CA MET A 326 -9.30 -10.60 -17.66
C MET A 326 -10.04 -9.43 -18.32
N LEU A 327 -9.32 -8.39 -18.74
CA LEU A 327 -9.95 -7.24 -19.39
C LEU A 327 -10.62 -7.60 -20.72
N LYS A 328 -10.06 -8.57 -21.47
CA LYS A 328 -10.57 -9.00 -22.78
C LYS A 328 -11.63 -10.10 -22.71
N HIS A 329 -11.52 -11.01 -21.74
CA HIS A 329 -12.30 -12.25 -21.72
C HIS A 329 -13.28 -12.37 -20.53
N SER A 330 -13.12 -11.54 -19.49
CA SER A 330 -13.96 -11.59 -18.29
C SER A 330 -14.03 -10.22 -17.61
N ASN A 331 -13.60 -10.13 -16.35
CA ASN A 331 -13.48 -8.92 -15.54
C ASN A 331 -12.58 -9.17 -14.33
N LEU A 332 -12.23 -8.10 -13.62
CA LEU A 332 -11.31 -8.14 -12.47
C LEU A 332 -11.89 -8.78 -11.20
N PHE A 333 -13.17 -9.17 -11.18
CA PHE A 333 -13.83 -9.85 -10.06
C PHE A 333 -14.05 -11.35 -10.29
N GLU A 334 -13.61 -11.88 -11.42
CA GLU A 334 -13.88 -13.28 -11.81
C GLU A 334 -13.40 -14.32 -10.79
N ALA A 335 -12.41 -13.97 -9.97
CA ALA A 335 -11.81 -14.87 -8.99
C ALA A 335 -12.66 -15.00 -7.71
N LEU A 336 -13.72 -14.21 -7.57
CA LEU A 336 -14.53 -14.20 -6.35
C LEU A 336 -15.41 -15.46 -6.22
N PRO A 337 -15.75 -15.86 -4.98
CA PRO A 337 -16.74 -16.91 -4.74
C PRO A 337 -18.11 -16.51 -5.31
N ALA A 338 -18.90 -17.51 -5.73
CA ALA A 338 -20.15 -17.29 -6.46
C ALA A 338 -21.14 -16.38 -5.72
N GLU A 339 -21.25 -16.49 -4.39
CA GLU A 339 -22.18 -15.66 -3.63
C GLU A 339 -21.71 -14.20 -3.47
N TYR A 340 -20.41 -13.92 -3.60
CA TYR A 340 -19.85 -12.56 -3.57
C TYR A 340 -19.70 -11.96 -4.97
N TYR A 341 -19.78 -12.77 -6.02
CA TYR A 341 -19.86 -12.35 -7.42
C TYR A 341 -21.27 -11.82 -7.73
N ASP A 342 -21.64 -10.73 -7.05
CA ASP A 342 -22.96 -10.12 -7.05
C ASP A 342 -22.79 -8.61 -7.22
N THR A 343 -23.37 -8.03 -8.27
CA THR A 343 -23.18 -6.62 -8.61
C THR A 343 -23.68 -5.68 -7.52
N ALA A 344 -24.75 -6.03 -6.80
CA ALA A 344 -25.23 -5.21 -5.69
C ALA A 344 -24.22 -5.21 -4.53
N PHE A 345 -23.61 -6.35 -4.19
CA PHE A 345 -22.54 -6.42 -3.19
C PHE A 345 -21.32 -5.61 -3.62
N LEU A 346 -20.83 -5.84 -4.84
CA LEU A 346 -19.61 -5.22 -5.37
C LEU A 346 -19.75 -3.71 -5.55
N ASP A 347 -20.95 -3.22 -5.86
CA ASP A 347 -21.23 -1.78 -5.97
C ASP A 347 -21.08 -1.03 -4.63
N ARG A 348 -21.01 -1.75 -3.49
CA ARG A 348 -20.74 -1.18 -2.16
C ARG A 348 -19.25 -1.12 -1.81
N VAL A 349 -18.38 -1.63 -2.68
CA VAL A 349 -16.93 -1.48 -2.56
C VAL A 349 -16.56 -0.08 -3.02
N HIS A 350 -15.92 0.71 -2.15
CA HIS A 350 -15.59 2.10 -2.49
C HIS A 350 -14.40 2.19 -3.46
N ALA A 351 -13.43 1.28 -3.33
CA ALA A 351 -12.27 1.25 -4.21
C ALA A 351 -11.75 -0.18 -4.47
N TYR A 352 -11.22 -0.38 -5.67
CA TYR A 352 -10.40 -1.53 -6.04
C TYR A 352 -8.94 -1.10 -6.12
N LEU A 353 -8.10 -1.66 -5.25
CA LEU A 353 -6.66 -1.45 -5.25
C LEU A 353 -5.98 -2.47 -6.19
N PRO A 354 -5.22 -2.03 -7.22
CA PRO A 354 -4.62 -2.90 -8.22
C PRO A 354 -3.36 -3.57 -7.65
N GLY A 355 -3.53 -4.73 -7.01
CA GLY A 355 -2.43 -5.43 -6.35
C GLY A 355 -1.32 -5.88 -7.33
N TRP A 356 -1.59 -5.91 -8.64
CA TRP A 356 -0.60 -6.20 -9.69
C TRP A 356 0.37 -5.05 -9.97
N GLU A 357 0.04 -3.82 -9.59
CA GLU A 357 0.96 -2.68 -9.70
C GLU A 357 1.96 -2.62 -8.53
N VAL A 358 1.77 -3.46 -7.51
CA VAL A 358 2.65 -3.52 -6.34
C VAL A 358 3.73 -4.56 -6.58
N GLN A 359 5.00 -4.14 -6.50
CA GLN A 359 6.12 -5.06 -6.59
C GLN A 359 6.10 -6.10 -5.45
N LYS A 360 6.66 -7.28 -5.72
CA LYS A 360 6.89 -8.27 -4.66
C LYS A 360 7.91 -7.73 -3.67
N LEU A 361 7.60 -7.84 -2.37
CA LEU A 361 8.47 -7.33 -1.31
C LEU A 361 9.77 -8.14 -1.24
N ARG A 362 10.90 -7.42 -1.28
CA ARG A 362 12.27 -7.95 -1.15
C ARG A 362 12.93 -7.41 0.11
N ASN A 363 14.03 -8.03 0.56
CA ASN A 363 14.70 -7.62 1.80
C ASN A 363 15.15 -6.15 1.78
N GLU A 364 15.65 -5.65 0.64
CA GLU A 364 16.08 -4.26 0.44
C GLU A 364 14.93 -3.24 0.54
N MET A 365 13.68 -3.68 0.34
CA MET A 365 12.50 -2.81 0.44
C MET A 365 12.05 -2.58 1.88
N PHE A 366 12.69 -3.20 2.88
CA PHE A 366 12.39 -2.95 4.28
C PHE A 366 13.36 -1.90 4.84
N THR A 367 12.82 -0.95 5.58
CA THR A 367 13.62 0.13 6.16
C THR A 367 14.40 -0.33 7.41
N SER A 368 15.54 0.33 7.64
CA SER A 368 16.28 0.32 8.92
C SER A 368 16.14 1.63 9.69
N GLY A 369 15.37 2.59 9.17
CA GLY A 369 15.18 3.90 9.78
C GLY A 369 14.12 3.91 10.88
N TYR A 370 13.84 5.10 11.39
CA TYR A 370 12.81 5.33 12.41
C TYR A 370 11.43 5.41 11.76
N GLY A 371 10.42 4.88 12.44
CA GLY A 371 9.02 5.07 12.08
C GLY A 371 8.13 5.06 13.31
N PHE A 372 6.88 5.50 13.18
CA PHE A 372 5.93 5.50 14.30
C PHE A 372 5.74 4.10 14.87
N ILE A 373 5.69 4.00 16.19
CA ILE A 373 5.26 2.77 16.87
C ILE A 373 3.86 2.43 16.37
N VAL A 374 3.63 1.18 15.98
CA VAL A 374 2.38 0.71 15.35
C VAL A 374 1.15 1.10 16.17
N ASP A 375 1.19 0.90 17.49
CA ASP A 375 0.07 1.26 18.38
C ASP A 375 -0.18 2.77 18.40
N TYR A 376 0.86 3.61 18.40
CA TYR A 376 0.71 5.06 18.32
C TYR A 376 -0.01 5.50 17.04
N LEU A 377 0.48 5.04 15.88
CA LEU A 377 -0.14 5.38 14.59
C LEU A 377 -1.58 4.85 14.51
N ALA A 378 -1.83 3.63 14.98
CA ALA A 378 -3.17 3.04 14.96
C ALA A 378 -4.18 3.83 15.80
N GLU A 379 -3.80 4.32 16.97
CA GLU A 379 -4.64 5.19 17.80
C GLU A 379 -4.90 6.54 17.13
N VAL A 380 -3.89 7.14 16.48
CA VAL A 380 -4.06 8.38 15.72
C VAL A 380 -5.08 8.17 14.60
N LEU A 381 -4.91 7.13 13.77
CA LEU A 381 -5.84 6.84 12.67
C LEU A 381 -7.26 6.59 13.17
N ARG A 382 -7.40 5.88 14.29
CA ARG A 382 -8.70 5.63 14.93
C ARG A 382 -9.38 6.91 15.39
N GLU A 383 -8.66 7.83 16.00
CA GLU A 383 -9.20 9.11 16.43
C GLU A 383 -9.58 9.99 15.23
N LEU A 384 -8.79 9.98 14.15
CA LEU A 384 -9.09 10.67 12.89
C LEU A 384 -10.36 10.13 12.19
N ARG A 385 -10.85 8.93 12.54
CA ARG A 385 -12.16 8.43 12.05
C ARG A 385 -13.33 9.32 12.46
N LYS A 386 -13.17 10.12 13.52
CA LYS A 386 -14.21 11.04 14.02
C LYS A 386 -14.33 12.31 13.18
N GLU A 387 -13.33 12.62 12.39
CA GLU A 387 -13.29 13.80 11.51
C GLU A 387 -13.91 13.45 10.15
N ASP A 388 -14.41 14.46 9.43
CA ASP A 388 -15.04 14.28 8.11
C ASP A 388 -14.37 15.21 7.09
N HIS A 389 -13.76 14.62 6.06
CA HIS A 389 -13.15 15.34 4.94
C HIS A 389 -13.79 14.97 3.59
N THR A 390 -14.98 14.35 3.60
CA THR A 390 -15.66 13.89 2.37
C THR A 390 -15.99 15.03 1.40
N GLN A 391 -16.13 16.26 1.91
CA GLN A 391 -16.42 17.44 1.10
C GLN A 391 -15.17 18.28 0.79
N ALA A 392 -14.01 17.94 1.33
CA ALA A 392 -12.82 18.79 1.28
C ALA A 392 -12.26 18.99 -0.14
N TYR A 393 -12.55 18.12 -1.10
CA TYR A 393 -12.17 18.31 -2.50
C TYR A 393 -12.99 19.41 -3.21
N ARG A 394 -14.20 19.72 -2.73
CA ARG A 394 -15.14 20.64 -3.40
C ARG A 394 -14.66 22.08 -3.45
N LYS A 395 -13.67 22.45 -2.61
CA LYS A 395 -13.01 23.77 -2.71
C LYS A 395 -12.21 23.93 -4.01
N PHE A 396 -11.78 22.82 -4.62
CA PHE A 396 -10.91 22.80 -5.80
C PHE A 396 -11.57 22.19 -7.03
N PHE A 397 -12.46 21.21 -6.85
CA PHE A 397 -12.94 20.37 -7.95
C PHE A 397 -14.46 20.16 -7.92
N GLU A 398 -15.04 20.02 -9.11
CA GLU A 398 -16.42 19.65 -9.33
C GLU A 398 -16.48 18.34 -10.12
N LEU A 399 -17.07 17.30 -9.54
CA LEU A 399 -17.24 16.00 -10.18
C LEU A 399 -18.34 16.08 -11.26
N SER A 400 -18.17 15.32 -12.36
CA SER A 400 -19.18 15.22 -13.42
C SER A 400 -20.58 14.84 -12.88
N ASP A 401 -21.62 15.42 -13.49
CA ASP A 401 -23.01 15.21 -13.10
C ASP A 401 -23.51 13.80 -13.38
N SER A 402 -22.90 13.08 -14.32
CA SER A 402 -23.24 11.68 -14.59
C SER A 402 -22.80 10.73 -13.46
N ILE A 403 -21.91 11.17 -12.57
CA ILE A 403 -21.45 10.33 -11.46
C ILE A 403 -22.60 10.16 -10.46
N THR A 404 -23.03 8.91 -10.27
CA THR A 404 -24.13 8.59 -9.34
C THR A 404 -23.77 8.99 -7.90
N THR A 405 -24.77 9.20 -7.05
CA THR A 405 -24.54 9.54 -5.63
C THR A 405 -23.64 8.51 -4.94
N ARG A 406 -23.82 7.22 -5.23
CA ARG A 406 -23.00 6.14 -4.65
C ARG A 406 -21.56 6.19 -5.12
N ASP A 407 -21.35 6.49 -6.40
CA ASP A 407 -20.01 6.68 -6.96
C ASP A 407 -19.34 7.92 -6.35
N LYS A 408 -20.08 9.05 -6.21
CA LYS A 408 -19.61 10.28 -5.54
C LYS A 408 -19.23 10.02 -4.09
N ASP A 409 -20.06 9.29 -3.34
CA ASP A 409 -19.79 8.92 -1.94
C ASP A 409 -18.54 8.05 -1.80
N SER A 410 -18.33 7.13 -2.74
CA SER A 410 -17.15 6.27 -2.77
C SER A 410 -15.87 7.06 -3.02
N VAL A 411 -15.89 7.95 -4.01
CA VAL A 411 -14.77 8.86 -4.30
C VAL A 411 -14.50 9.77 -3.10
N ALA A 412 -15.55 10.35 -2.50
CA ALA A 412 -15.45 11.24 -1.36
C ALA A 412 -14.86 10.57 -0.12
N LYS A 413 -15.26 9.32 0.18
CA LYS A 413 -14.69 8.55 1.29
C LYS A 413 -13.23 8.18 1.05
N THR A 414 -12.86 7.75 -0.15
CA THR A 414 -11.46 7.45 -0.49
C THR A 414 -10.59 8.70 -0.35
N PHE A 415 -11.06 9.84 -0.87
CA PHE A 415 -10.40 11.14 -0.72
C PHE A 415 -10.25 11.54 0.76
N SER A 416 -11.34 11.47 1.53
CA SER A 416 -11.35 11.77 2.98
C SER A 416 -10.32 10.92 3.74
N GLY A 417 -10.27 9.62 3.46
CA GLY A 417 -9.29 8.71 4.04
C GLY A 417 -7.84 9.10 3.74
N LEU A 418 -7.55 9.45 2.48
CA LEU A 418 -6.23 9.89 2.06
C LEU A 418 -5.83 11.23 2.71
N VAL A 419 -6.76 12.19 2.80
CA VAL A 419 -6.54 13.45 3.53
C VAL A 419 -6.16 13.15 4.97
N LYS A 420 -6.96 12.34 5.69
CA LYS A 420 -6.65 12.00 7.10
C LYS A 420 -5.28 11.36 7.29
N VAL A 421 -4.83 10.53 6.34
CA VAL A 421 -3.52 9.86 6.42
C VAL A 421 -2.37 10.82 6.10
N ILE A 422 -2.46 11.60 5.01
CA ILE A 422 -1.32 12.37 4.46
C ILE A 422 -1.32 13.84 4.94
N PHE A 423 -2.51 14.41 5.11
CA PHE A 423 -2.78 15.79 5.54
C PHE A 423 -3.75 15.78 6.72
N PRO A 424 -3.36 15.19 7.87
CA PRO A 424 -4.25 15.04 9.02
C PRO A 424 -4.78 16.38 9.55
N ASP A 425 -4.07 17.48 9.32
CA ASP A 425 -4.49 18.85 9.63
C ASP A 425 -5.54 19.42 8.65
N GLY A 426 -5.77 18.76 7.50
CA GLY A 426 -6.71 19.19 6.47
C GLY A 426 -6.16 20.30 5.54
N GLU A 427 -4.90 20.68 5.71
CA GLU A 427 -4.23 21.69 4.91
C GLU A 427 -3.54 21.04 3.72
N LEU A 428 -4.08 21.28 2.52
CA LEU A 428 -3.53 20.79 1.27
C LEU A 428 -3.81 21.77 0.13
N THR A 429 -2.85 21.86 -0.78
CA THR A 429 -2.91 22.66 -2.00
C THR A 429 -3.83 22.02 -3.06
N GLU A 430 -4.16 22.78 -4.12
CA GLU A 430 -4.94 22.26 -5.25
C GLU A 430 -4.24 21.07 -5.92
N ASP A 431 -2.93 21.16 -6.18
CA ASP A 431 -2.15 20.09 -6.80
C ASP A 431 -2.08 18.83 -5.94
N GLU A 432 -1.85 18.98 -4.63
CA GLU A 432 -1.86 17.85 -3.69
C GLU A 432 -3.24 17.19 -3.62
N ALA A 433 -4.30 18.00 -3.56
CA ALA A 433 -5.67 17.49 -3.60
C ALA A 433 -5.97 16.78 -4.92
N GLN A 434 -5.41 17.25 -6.03
CA GLN A 434 -5.59 16.62 -7.34
C GLN A 434 -5.04 15.19 -7.36
N VAL A 435 -3.85 14.97 -6.80
CA VAL A 435 -3.24 13.64 -6.70
C VAL A 435 -4.12 12.67 -5.90
N LEU A 436 -4.68 13.13 -4.78
CA LEU A 436 -5.57 12.31 -3.95
C LEU A 436 -6.91 12.03 -4.65
N LEU A 437 -7.46 13.02 -5.35
CA LEU A 437 -8.72 12.87 -6.07
C LEU A 437 -8.58 11.94 -7.28
N ASP A 438 -7.50 12.03 -8.03
CA ASP A 438 -7.20 11.13 -9.14
C ASP A 438 -7.16 9.68 -8.66
N ALA A 439 -6.45 9.40 -7.56
CA ALA A 439 -6.40 8.05 -6.98
C ALA A 439 -7.75 7.56 -6.46
N ALA A 440 -8.55 8.45 -5.87
CA ALA A 440 -9.90 8.14 -5.39
C ALA A 440 -10.86 7.79 -6.55
N ILE A 441 -10.82 8.58 -7.62
CA ILE A 441 -11.60 8.35 -8.84
C ILE A 441 -11.15 7.06 -9.50
N GLU A 442 -9.84 6.85 -9.67
CA GLU A 442 -9.29 5.64 -10.30
C GLU A 442 -9.74 4.37 -9.57
N GLY A 443 -9.65 4.36 -8.23
CA GLY A 443 -10.08 3.23 -7.40
C GLY A 443 -11.57 2.90 -7.57
N ARG A 444 -12.44 3.90 -7.65
CA ARG A 444 -13.89 3.70 -7.84
C ARG A 444 -14.25 3.37 -9.29
N LYS A 445 -13.62 4.02 -10.26
CA LYS A 445 -13.80 3.77 -11.70
C LYS A 445 -13.51 2.30 -12.02
N ARG A 446 -12.45 1.74 -11.45
CA ARG A 446 -12.11 0.31 -11.61
C ARG A 446 -13.25 -0.62 -11.17
N VAL A 447 -13.91 -0.34 -10.04
CA VAL A 447 -15.09 -1.08 -9.58
C VAL A 447 -16.23 -0.93 -10.59
N LYS A 448 -16.60 0.31 -10.95
CA LYS A 448 -17.75 0.59 -11.81
C LYS A 448 -17.61 -0.02 -13.20
N GLN A 449 -16.43 0.07 -13.81
CA GLN A 449 -16.15 -0.54 -15.12
C GLN A 449 -16.36 -2.06 -15.10
N GLN A 450 -16.02 -2.75 -13.99
CA GLN A 450 -16.29 -4.18 -13.91
C GLN A 450 -17.77 -4.48 -13.74
N LEU A 451 -18.52 -3.65 -13.01
CA LEU A 451 -19.96 -3.83 -12.86
C LEU A 451 -20.69 -3.72 -14.20
N VAL A 452 -20.30 -2.75 -15.04
CA VAL A 452 -20.84 -2.61 -16.41
C VAL A 452 -20.55 -3.86 -17.25
N LYS A 453 -19.37 -4.47 -17.11
CA LYS A 453 -19.05 -5.75 -17.77
C LYS A 453 -19.83 -6.95 -17.24
N MET A 454 -20.23 -6.92 -15.97
CA MET A 454 -20.96 -8.01 -15.31
C MET A 454 -22.46 -7.94 -15.55
N ASP A 455 -23.01 -6.74 -15.72
CA ASP A 455 -24.44 -6.47 -15.80
C ASP A 455 -24.70 -5.23 -16.66
N GLU A 456 -25.29 -5.46 -17.84
CA GLU A 456 -25.58 -4.43 -18.85
C GLU A 456 -26.58 -3.37 -18.38
N THR A 457 -27.27 -3.57 -17.24
CA THR A 457 -28.16 -2.56 -16.65
C THR A 457 -27.42 -1.38 -16.04
N PHE A 458 -26.10 -1.49 -15.82
CA PHE A 458 -25.28 -0.39 -15.33
C PHE A 458 -24.90 0.56 -16.48
N GLU A 459 -25.30 1.82 -16.35
CA GLU A 459 -24.89 2.87 -17.30
C GLU A 459 -23.40 3.21 -17.17
N GLU A 460 -22.79 3.55 -18.31
CA GLU A 460 -21.45 4.14 -18.32
C GLU A 460 -21.46 5.51 -17.65
N VAL A 461 -20.48 5.72 -16.78
CA VAL A 461 -20.35 6.95 -16.00
C VAL A 461 -19.08 7.67 -16.44
N ASP A 462 -19.20 8.97 -16.70
CA ASP A 462 -18.06 9.83 -16.95
C ASP A 462 -17.37 10.20 -15.63
N PHE A 463 -16.26 9.53 -15.33
CA PHE A 463 -15.38 9.78 -14.19
C PHE A 463 -14.41 10.95 -14.42
N SER A 464 -14.92 12.05 -14.97
CA SER A 464 -14.18 13.30 -15.11
C SER A 464 -14.53 14.29 -13.99
N TYR A 465 -13.67 15.29 -13.82
CA TYR A 465 -13.93 16.43 -12.95
C TYR A 465 -13.43 17.72 -13.57
N LYS A 466 -13.97 18.84 -13.11
CA LYS A 466 -13.56 20.18 -13.48
C LYS A 466 -12.70 20.78 -12.36
N VAL A 467 -11.57 21.36 -12.73
CA VAL A 467 -10.76 22.18 -11.83
C VAL A 467 -11.39 23.56 -11.76
N LEU A 468 -11.75 24.03 -10.56
CA LEU A 468 -12.51 25.28 -10.39
C LEU A 468 -11.68 26.52 -10.72
N SER A 469 -10.37 26.50 -10.42
CA SER A 469 -9.45 27.61 -10.67
C SER A 469 -9.27 27.91 -12.17
N SER A 470 -9.18 26.88 -13.00
CA SER A 470 -8.87 26.98 -14.43
C SER A 470 -10.06 26.69 -15.35
N GLY A 471 -11.11 26.06 -14.82
CA GLY A 471 -12.23 25.55 -15.60
C GLY A 471 -11.90 24.33 -16.47
N ILE A 472 -10.67 23.81 -16.39
CA ILE A 472 -10.21 22.67 -17.20
C ILE A 472 -10.90 21.40 -16.72
N ARG A 473 -11.47 20.65 -17.66
CA ARG A 473 -11.98 19.29 -17.42
C ARG A 473 -10.84 18.29 -17.53
N LYS A 474 -10.73 17.40 -16.55
CA LYS A 474 -9.74 16.32 -16.50
C LYS A 474 -10.44 14.97 -16.43
N GLU A 475 -10.04 14.07 -17.32
CA GLU A 475 -10.48 12.67 -17.32
C GLU A 475 -9.46 11.82 -16.57
N VAL A 476 -9.95 10.84 -15.80
CA VAL A 476 -9.11 9.89 -15.06
C VAL A 476 -9.30 8.52 -15.68
N GLU A 477 -8.21 7.85 -16.06
CA GLU A 477 -8.23 6.47 -16.59
C GLU A 477 -7.41 5.52 -15.73
N THR A 478 -7.82 4.25 -15.71
CA THR A 478 -7.09 3.20 -14.99
C THR A 478 -5.89 2.74 -15.80
N LEU A 479 -4.79 2.45 -15.11
CA LEU A 479 -3.53 2.11 -15.76
C LEU A 479 -3.66 0.87 -16.64
N GLU A 480 -4.39 -0.15 -16.18
CA GLU A 480 -4.58 -1.39 -16.93
C GLU A 480 -5.34 -1.20 -18.26
N VAL A 481 -6.21 -0.19 -18.35
CA VAL A 481 -6.92 0.16 -19.60
C VAL A 481 -5.97 0.89 -20.54
N GLU A 482 -5.18 1.84 -20.03
CA GLU A 482 -4.17 2.56 -20.81
C GLU A 482 -3.11 1.62 -21.38
N GLU A 483 -2.66 0.63 -20.60
CA GLU A 483 -1.70 -0.39 -21.02
C GLU A 483 -2.25 -1.32 -22.11
N THR A 484 -3.51 -1.74 -21.97
CA THR A 484 -4.11 -2.76 -22.85
C THR A 484 -4.60 -2.17 -24.18
N TYR A 485 -5.18 -0.97 -24.16
CA TYR A 485 -5.85 -0.38 -25.32
C TYR A 485 -5.17 0.89 -25.85
N GLY A 486 -4.18 1.44 -25.13
CA GLY A 486 -3.62 2.76 -25.40
C GLY A 486 -4.59 3.89 -25.04
N ILE A 487 -4.21 5.15 -25.30
CA ILE A 487 -5.04 6.35 -25.02
C ILE A 487 -6.29 6.43 -25.96
N ARG A 488 -6.45 5.51 -26.92
CA ARG A 488 -7.63 5.48 -27.79
C ARG A 488 -8.71 4.57 -27.20
N LYS A 489 -9.85 5.18 -26.84
CA LYS A 489 -11.11 4.46 -26.59
C LYS A 489 -11.40 3.49 -27.74
N PRO A 490 -11.88 2.26 -27.48
CA PRO A 490 -12.61 1.54 -28.50
C PRO A 490 -13.86 2.37 -28.84
N ALA A 491 -13.98 2.78 -30.09
CA ALA A 491 -15.29 3.19 -30.61
C ALA A 491 -16.21 1.95 -30.58
N PRO A 492 -17.54 2.12 -30.48
CA PRO A 492 -18.48 1.02 -30.64
C PRO A 492 -18.20 0.33 -31.97
N GLU A 493 -18.19 -1.01 -31.98
CA GLU A 493 -18.01 -1.82 -33.18
C GLU A 493 -19.16 -1.55 -34.16
N THR A 494 -19.03 -0.53 -35.00
CA THR A 494 -19.68 -0.52 -36.30
C THR A 494 -18.85 -1.41 -37.20
N GLU A 495 -19.42 -2.54 -37.61
CA GLU A 495 -18.91 -3.39 -38.68
C GLU A 495 -18.59 -2.53 -39.91
N VAL A 496 -17.31 -2.26 -40.14
CA VAL A 496 -16.84 -1.72 -41.41
C VAL A 496 -16.44 -2.92 -42.28
N PRO A 497 -16.96 -3.06 -43.52
CA PRO A 497 -16.60 -4.18 -44.37
C PRO A 497 -15.11 -4.15 -44.70
N ALA A 498 -14.48 -5.32 -44.72
CA ALA A 498 -13.12 -5.49 -45.17
C ALA A 498 -13.00 -5.12 -46.65
N SER A 499 -12.40 -3.97 -46.95
CA SER A 499 -11.86 -3.66 -48.28
C SER A 499 -10.42 -3.14 -48.16
N ASP A 500 -9.55 -3.86 -48.86
CA ASP A 500 -8.23 -3.48 -49.38
C ASP A 500 -7.14 -3.02 -48.39
N LYS A 501 -6.26 -3.99 -48.08
CA LYS A 501 -4.89 -3.73 -47.61
C LYS A 501 -4.07 -3.12 -48.75
N GLU A 502 -4.20 -1.82 -48.95
CA GLU A 502 -3.12 -1.02 -49.52
C GLU A 502 -2.17 -0.56 -48.40
N SER A 503 -0.87 -0.57 -48.70
CA SER A 503 0.22 -0.16 -47.83
C SER A 503 0.07 1.30 -47.39
N SER A 504 -0.58 1.53 -46.26
CA SER A 504 -0.53 2.82 -45.57
C SER A 504 0.83 2.98 -44.91
N GLY A 505 1.69 3.82 -45.50
CA GLY A 505 2.89 4.28 -44.82
C GLY A 505 2.51 4.93 -43.49
N PHE A 506 3.14 4.49 -42.40
CA PHE A 506 2.96 5.11 -41.08
C PHE A 506 3.41 6.58 -41.15
N HIS A 507 2.45 7.51 -41.17
CA HIS A 507 2.75 8.93 -41.02
C HIS A 507 3.06 9.24 -39.55
N LEU A 508 4.33 9.40 -39.23
CA LEU A 508 4.78 9.89 -37.92
C LEU A 508 4.38 11.35 -37.74
N VAL A 509 3.80 11.67 -36.59
CA VAL A 509 3.35 13.02 -36.22
C VAL A 509 4.03 13.47 -34.93
N PRO A 510 4.30 14.78 -34.77
CA PRO A 510 4.70 15.33 -33.48
C PRO A 510 3.66 14.98 -32.41
N ALA A 511 4.13 14.56 -31.24
CA ALA A 511 3.28 14.05 -30.18
C ALA A 511 3.97 14.22 -28.83
N GLN A 512 3.18 14.24 -27.76
CA GLN A 512 3.68 14.10 -26.40
C GLN A 512 3.08 12.83 -25.81
N LYS A 513 3.93 11.98 -25.25
CA LYS A 513 3.52 10.74 -24.59
C LYS A 513 3.90 10.83 -23.13
N ARG A 514 2.90 10.75 -22.26
CA ARG A 514 3.10 10.60 -20.82
C ARG A 514 3.21 9.11 -20.49
N ILE A 515 4.24 8.77 -19.73
CA ILE A 515 4.45 7.45 -19.14
C ILE A 515 4.18 7.61 -17.65
N ARG A 516 3.28 6.81 -17.10
CA ARG A 516 2.93 6.87 -15.68
C ARG A 516 3.87 6.00 -14.84
N ASP A 517 4.01 6.35 -13.57
CA ASP A 517 4.60 5.44 -12.59
C ASP A 517 3.89 4.09 -12.61
N ASN A 518 4.66 3.02 -12.48
CA ASN A 518 4.22 1.62 -12.47
C ASN A 518 3.61 1.12 -13.79
N GLN A 519 3.64 1.93 -14.86
CA GLN A 519 3.21 1.50 -16.18
C GLN A 519 4.15 0.43 -16.74
N SER A 520 3.58 -0.64 -17.28
CA SER A 520 4.24 -1.68 -18.08
C SER A 520 3.82 -1.57 -19.55
N GLY A 521 4.30 -2.46 -20.41
CA GLY A 521 4.04 -2.44 -21.87
C GLY A 521 4.87 -1.41 -22.65
N ILE A 522 5.81 -0.72 -22.00
CA ILE A 522 6.66 0.29 -22.62
C ILE A 522 8.04 -0.30 -22.92
N SER A 523 8.53 -0.08 -24.14
CA SER A 523 9.89 -0.39 -24.57
C SER A 523 10.45 0.75 -25.42
N TYR A 524 11.77 0.78 -25.60
CA TYR A 524 12.38 1.73 -26.52
C TYR A 524 11.90 1.52 -27.96
N ASP A 525 11.58 0.30 -28.37
CA ASP A 525 11.01 0.07 -29.70
C ASP A 525 9.65 0.76 -29.82
N ASN A 526 8.77 0.54 -28.85
CA ASN A 526 7.43 1.16 -28.79
C ASN A 526 7.46 2.70 -28.67
N LEU A 527 8.58 3.27 -28.21
CA LEU A 527 8.75 4.72 -28.07
C LEU A 527 9.47 5.35 -29.25
N PHE A 528 10.63 4.79 -29.64
CA PHE A 528 11.60 5.43 -30.54
C PHE A 528 11.74 4.68 -31.87
N GLY A 529 11.40 3.39 -31.92
CA GLY A 529 11.74 2.50 -33.03
C GLY A 529 11.26 2.99 -34.39
N ALA A 530 10.03 3.52 -34.47
CA ALA A 530 9.50 4.07 -35.71
C ALA A 530 10.22 5.36 -36.15
N TYR A 531 10.63 6.20 -35.19
CA TYR A 531 11.32 7.47 -35.45
C TYR A 531 12.79 7.29 -35.86
N LEU A 532 13.41 6.18 -35.47
CA LEU A 532 14.78 5.83 -35.84
C LEU A 532 14.90 5.37 -37.31
N ALA A 533 13.80 5.00 -37.96
CA ALA A 533 13.82 4.53 -39.34
C ALA A 533 14.41 5.59 -40.29
N GLY A 534 15.42 5.20 -41.05
CA GLY A 534 16.12 6.06 -42.01
C GLY A 534 17.08 7.09 -41.40
N ALA A 535 17.28 7.11 -40.07
CA ALA A 535 18.29 7.95 -39.44
C ALA A 535 19.69 7.33 -39.61
N THR A 536 20.65 8.13 -40.08
CA THR A 536 22.06 7.72 -40.25
C THR A 536 23.02 8.53 -39.39
N ASP A 537 22.56 9.63 -38.80
CA ASP A 537 23.30 10.43 -37.82
C ASP A 537 22.37 10.70 -36.64
N ILE A 538 22.73 10.13 -35.50
CA ILE A 538 21.95 10.12 -34.26
C ILE A 538 22.80 10.70 -33.14
N ARG A 539 22.32 11.76 -32.49
CA ARG A 539 22.93 12.35 -31.30
C ARG A 539 22.06 12.08 -30.08
N LEU A 540 22.56 11.29 -29.13
CA LEU A 540 21.95 11.06 -27.83
C LEU A 540 22.58 12.01 -26.79
N THR A 541 21.78 12.87 -26.19
CA THR A 541 22.19 13.69 -25.04
C THR A 541 21.50 13.16 -23.79
N ASP A 542 22.26 12.68 -22.82
CA ASP A 542 21.73 12.21 -21.52
C ASP A 542 22.78 12.38 -20.42
N PRO A 543 22.58 13.25 -19.42
CA PRO A 543 23.55 13.55 -18.37
C PRO A 543 23.79 12.40 -17.38
N TYR A 544 23.00 11.33 -17.42
CA TYR A 544 22.99 10.31 -16.37
C TYR A 544 23.37 8.93 -16.86
N ILE A 545 24.23 8.76 -17.85
CA ILE A 545 24.70 7.42 -18.23
C ILE A 545 25.96 7.09 -17.42
N ARG A 546 25.78 6.65 -16.17
CA ARG A 546 26.90 6.41 -15.24
C ARG A 546 26.83 5.08 -14.48
N LEU A 547 25.64 4.70 -13.98
CA LEU A 547 25.45 3.48 -13.19
C LEU A 547 25.27 2.26 -14.10
N PRO A 548 25.56 1.03 -13.62
CA PRO A 548 25.48 -0.19 -14.44
C PRO A 548 24.13 -0.39 -15.15
N TYR A 549 23.02 -0.07 -14.49
CA TYR A 549 21.68 -0.18 -15.10
C TYR A 549 21.42 0.90 -16.16
N GLN A 550 22.05 2.07 -16.06
CA GLN A 550 21.96 3.15 -17.06
C GLN A 550 22.79 2.81 -18.30
N ILE A 551 23.95 2.20 -18.11
CA ILE A 551 24.77 1.63 -19.19
C ILE A 551 24.02 0.50 -19.91
N ARG A 552 23.31 -0.36 -19.16
CA ARG A 552 22.41 -1.36 -19.76
C ARG A 552 21.31 -0.71 -20.59
N ASN A 553 20.69 0.36 -20.08
CA ASN A 553 19.69 1.12 -20.83
C ASN A 553 20.27 1.71 -22.13
N LEU A 554 21.50 2.22 -22.11
CA LEU A 554 22.21 2.64 -23.32
C LEU A 554 22.38 1.46 -24.29
N MET A 555 22.85 0.30 -23.81
CA MET A 555 23.04 -0.89 -24.66
C MET A 555 21.73 -1.40 -25.28
N GLU A 556 20.62 -1.34 -24.53
CA GLU A 556 19.29 -1.67 -25.07
C GLU A 556 18.85 -0.66 -26.16
N PHE A 557 19.19 0.62 -26.01
CA PHE A 557 18.95 1.64 -27.04
C PHE A 557 19.82 1.42 -28.28
N THR A 558 21.12 1.13 -28.12
CA THR A 558 22.00 0.86 -29.28
C THR A 558 21.61 -0.44 -30.00
N ARG A 559 21.13 -1.46 -29.27
CA ARG A 559 20.51 -2.65 -29.84
C ARG A 559 19.30 -2.29 -30.70
N LEU A 560 18.45 -1.37 -30.26
CA LEU A 560 17.32 -0.90 -31.07
C LEU A 560 17.79 -0.20 -32.35
N VAL A 561 18.80 0.68 -32.26
CA VAL A 561 19.41 1.32 -33.44
C VAL A 561 19.90 0.26 -34.43
N ALA A 562 20.59 -0.77 -33.96
CA ALA A 562 21.03 -1.89 -34.79
C ALA A 562 19.88 -2.67 -35.44
N GLN A 563 18.73 -2.79 -34.76
CA GLN A 563 17.54 -3.44 -35.32
C GLN A 563 16.79 -2.59 -36.35
N LYS A 564 16.87 -1.26 -36.25
CA LYS A 564 16.12 -0.33 -37.12
C LYS A 564 16.95 0.26 -38.26
N LYS A 565 18.28 0.20 -38.19
CA LYS A 565 19.14 0.64 -39.28
C LYS A 565 18.83 -0.16 -40.55
N ASP A 566 19.03 0.47 -41.71
CA ASP A 566 19.06 -0.27 -42.96
C ASP A 566 20.37 -1.10 -43.00
N PRO A 567 20.30 -2.41 -43.29
CA PRO A 567 21.48 -3.29 -43.33
C PRO A 567 22.63 -2.73 -44.18
N ASP A 568 22.32 -2.05 -45.28
CA ASP A 568 23.28 -1.53 -46.26
C ASP A 568 23.78 -0.12 -45.91
N THR A 569 23.40 0.40 -44.75
CA THR A 569 23.80 1.75 -44.30
C THR A 569 24.64 1.70 -43.03
N GLU A 570 25.57 2.64 -42.97
CA GLU A 570 26.34 2.96 -41.78
C GLU A 570 25.62 4.05 -40.98
N VAL A 571 25.62 3.91 -39.65
CA VAL A 571 25.00 4.87 -38.74
C VAL A 571 26.06 5.44 -37.81
N LYS A 572 26.11 6.77 -37.71
CA LYS A 572 26.89 7.48 -36.69
C LYS A 572 26.01 7.69 -35.47
N LEU A 573 26.44 7.17 -34.32
CA LEU A 573 25.78 7.38 -33.04
C LEU A 573 26.73 8.12 -32.11
N HIS A 574 26.41 9.37 -31.81
CA HIS A 574 27.21 10.20 -30.90
C HIS A 574 26.46 10.41 -29.58
N MET A 575 27.08 10.06 -28.46
CA MET A 575 26.52 10.27 -27.13
C MET A 575 27.22 11.41 -26.39
N VAL A 576 26.44 12.30 -25.80
CA VAL A 576 26.89 13.36 -24.90
C VAL A 576 26.37 13.03 -23.51
N THR A 577 27.28 12.79 -22.56
CA THR A 577 26.89 12.47 -21.18
C THR A 577 27.69 13.27 -20.15
N SER A 578 27.33 13.15 -18.88
CA SER A 578 28.11 13.67 -17.76
C SER A 578 28.40 12.52 -16.81
N ASN A 579 29.52 12.59 -16.10
CA ASN A 579 29.86 11.58 -15.12
C ASN A 579 30.70 12.16 -13.98
N ASP A 580 30.52 11.59 -12.80
CA ASP A 580 31.30 11.94 -11.62
C ASP A 580 32.64 11.19 -11.65
N GLU A 581 33.69 11.74 -11.03
CA GLU A 581 35.04 11.14 -11.03
C GLU A 581 35.03 9.67 -10.58
N GLN A 582 34.15 9.33 -9.63
CA GLN A 582 34.02 7.98 -9.09
C GLN A 582 33.63 6.91 -10.12
N TYR A 583 32.82 7.26 -11.13
CA TYR A 583 32.27 6.29 -12.09
C TYR A 583 32.88 6.46 -13.49
N LEU A 584 33.79 7.41 -13.67
CA LEU A 584 34.29 7.82 -14.98
C LEU A 584 35.07 6.71 -15.69
N ASP A 585 35.93 5.99 -14.97
CA ASP A 585 36.77 4.94 -15.56
C ASP A 585 35.95 3.72 -15.95
N ASP A 586 35.02 3.28 -15.10
CA ASP A 586 34.10 2.18 -15.39
C ASP A 586 33.21 2.50 -16.58
N ALA A 587 32.69 3.73 -16.67
CA ALA A 587 31.89 4.17 -17.80
C ALA A 587 32.70 4.23 -19.11
N LYS A 588 33.92 4.78 -19.09
CA LYS A 588 34.80 4.79 -20.27
C LYS A 588 35.07 3.38 -20.79
N LYS A 589 35.35 2.44 -19.89
CA LYS A 589 35.56 1.05 -20.24
C LYS A 589 34.31 0.45 -20.89
N ALA A 590 33.15 0.62 -20.27
CA ALA A 590 31.89 0.11 -20.81
C ALA A 590 31.53 0.73 -22.17
N PHE A 591 31.76 2.03 -22.36
CA PHE A 591 31.49 2.71 -23.64
C PHE A 591 32.43 2.24 -24.75
N GLY A 592 33.70 1.97 -24.44
CA GLY A 592 34.63 1.32 -25.36
C GLY A 592 34.15 -0.07 -25.78
N GLU A 593 33.75 -0.91 -24.81
CA GLU A 593 33.20 -2.25 -25.11
C GLU A 593 31.92 -2.17 -25.96
N ILE A 594 31.05 -1.18 -25.72
CA ILE A 594 29.87 -0.93 -26.55
C ILE A 594 30.29 -0.54 -27.97
N ALA A 595 31.26 0.36 -28.13
CA ALA A 595 31.75 0.77 -29.45
C ALA A 595 32.30 -0.41 -30.26
N ASP A 596 33.17 -1.21 -29.65
CA ASP A 596 33.77 -2.39 -30.28
C ASP A 596 32.70 -3.42 -30.70
N SER A 597 31.61 -3.54 -29.92
CA SER A 597 30.51 -4.45 -30.24
C SER A 597 29.62 -3.97 -31.40
N LEU A 598 29.54 -2.65 -31.60
CA LEU A 598 28.65 -2.01 -32.58
C LEU A 598 29.33 -1.80 -33.93
N GLU A 599 30.64 -1.63 -33.97
CA GLU A 599 31.40 -1.38 -35.21
C GLU A 599 31.19 -2.47 -36.28
N PRO A 600 31.21 -3.79 -35.98
CA PRO A 600 30.94 -4.83 -36.97
C PRO A 600 29.51 -4.80 -37.55
N LEU A 601 28.59 -4.12 -36.87
CA LEU A 601 27.21 -3.90 -37.33
C LEU A 601 27.11 -2.62 -38.19
N GLY A 602 28.20 -1.93 -38.49
CA GLY A 602 28.19 -0.66 -39.22
C GLY A 602 27.61 0.50 -38.41
N ILE A 603 27.75 0.46 -37.08
CA ILE A 603 27.36 1.55 -36.19
C ILE A 603 28.62 2.12 -35.54
N PHE A 604 28.96 3.36 -35.91
CA PHE A 604 30.10 4.07 -35.35
C PHE A 604 29.67 4.84 -34.11
N PHE A 605 29.88 4.21 -32.96
CA PHE A 605 29.57 4.81 -31.66
C PHE A 605 30.72 5.68 -31.16
N THR A 606 30.43 6.92 -30.82
CA THR A 606 31.37 7.85 -30.18
C THR A 606 30.71 8.52 -28.98
N TRP A 607 31.51 8.99 -28.03
CA TRP A 607 31.00 9.66 -26.84
C TRP A 607 31.88 10.83 -26.41
N GLU A 608 31.25 11.81 -25.75
CA GLU A 608 31.93 12.91 -25.07
C GLU A 608 31.33 13.15 -23.68
N PHE A 609 32.18 13.60 -22.75
CA PHE A 609 31.74 14.02 -21.41
C PHE A 609 31.64 15.55 -21.37
N ASN A 610 30.44 16.06 -21.08
CA ASN A 610 30.20 17.49 -20.92
C ASN A 610 29.46 17.74 -19.59
N PRO A 611 30.13 18.35 -18.59
CA PRO A 611 29.54 18.57 -17.27
C PRO A 611 28.44 19.64 -17.25
N LEU A 612 28.30 20.42 -18.32
CA LEU A 612 27.34 21.54 -18.42
C LEU A 612 25.99 21.12 -19.03
N ILE A 613 25.83 19.86 -19.43
CA ILE A 613 24.56 19.41 -20.02
C ILE A 613 23.53 19.10 -18.94
N HIS A 614 22.32 19.58 -19.17
CA HIS A 614 21.15 19.27 -18.36
C HIS A 614 19.99 18.72 -19.19
N ASP A 615 19.98 19.02 -20.49
CA ASP A 615 18.96 18.57 -21.42
C ASP A 615 19.09 17.07 -21.71
N ARG A 616 17.97 16.45 -22.08
CA ARG A 616 17.95 15.06 -22.58
C ARG A 616 17.22 14.99 -23.90
N SER A 617 17.90 14.50 -24.92
CA SER A 617 17.32 14.39 -26.26
C SER A 617 17.93 13.28 -27.10
N ILE A 618 17.18 12.85 -28.10
CA ILE A 618 17.67 12.08 -29.23
C ILE A 618 17.41 12.92 -30.48
N ASP A 619 18.46 13.44 -31.08
CA ASP A 619 18.42 14.23 -32.31
C ASP A 619 18.81 13.35 -33.49
N MET A 620 18.03 13.35 -34.56
CA MET A 620 18.22 12.50 -35.74
C MET A 620 18.22 13.32 -37.02
N ASN A 621 19.10 12.97 -37.97
CA ASN A 621 19.21 13.67 -39.26
C ASN A 621 18.04 13.42 -40.22
N ASN A 622 17.14 12.49 -39.91
CA ASN A 622 15.88 12.30 -40.65
C ASN A 622 14.80 13.35 -40.28
N GLY A 623 15.17 14.37 -39.49
CA GLY A 623 14.33 15.50 -39.14
C GLY A 623 13.52 15.30 -37.85
N TRP A 624 13.77 14.24 -37.08
CA TRP A 624 13.11 14.04 -35.79
C TRP A 624 14.02 14.41 -34.62
N LYS A 625 13.42 14.98 -33.58
CA LYS A 625 14.03 15.17 -32.27
C LYS A 625 13.07 14.68 -31.19
N ILE A 626 13.60 13.94 -30.23
CA ILE A 626 12.83 13.38 -29.12
C ILE A 626 13.38 13.97 -27.83
N MET A 627 12.56 14.72 -27.11
CA MET A 627 12.89 15.27 -25.79
C MET A 627 12.49 14.26 -24.71
N LEU A 628 13.39 13.97 -23.77
CA LEU A 628 13.20 12.93 -22.76
C LEU A 628 13.12 13.55 -21.37
N GLY A 629 12.01 13.35 -20.64
CA GLY A 629 11.89 13.88 -19.27
C GLY A 629 12.92 13.29 -18.30
N ARG A 630 13.27 12.00 -18.46
CA ARG A 630 14.22 11.26 -17.60
C ARG A 630 15.45 10.70 -18.34
N GLY A 631 15.65 11.09 -19.60
CA GLY A 631 16.62 10.41 -20.46
C GLY A 631 16.21 8.97 -20.75
N LEU A 632 17.17 8.06 -20.84
CA LEU A 632 16.94 6.62 -20.99
C LEU A 632 16.56 5.93 -19.66
N ASP A 633 16.73 6.57 -18.50
CA ASP A 633 16.38 5.97 -17.19
C ASP A 633 14.88 6.08 -16.83
N ILE A 634 14.04 5.47 -17.68
CA ILE A 634 12.58 5.44 -17.52
C ILE A 634 12.08 4.20 -16.76
N PHE A 635 12.93 3.21 -16.48
CA PHE A 635 12.52 1.93 -15.88
C PHE A 635 12.83 1.86 -14.38
N GLN A 636 11.98 1.15 -13.63
CA GLN A 636 12.21 0.79 -12.23
C GLN A 636 13.16 -0.40 -12.11
N LYS A 637 13.72 -0.58 -10.91
CA LYS A 637 14.55 -1.73 -10.55
C LYS A 637 13.73 -3.02 -10.59
N THR A 638 14.27 -4.06 -11.22
CA THR A 638 13.63 -5.39 -11.35
C THR A 638 13.89 -6.26 -10.11
N ASN A 639 13.40 -7.51 -10.11
CA ASN A 639 13.68 -8.49 -9.05
C ASN A 639 15.09 -9.14 -9.14
N GLY A 640 15.99 -8.60 -9.96
CA GLY A 640 17.36 -9.09 -10.14
C GLY A 640 17.55 -9.92 -11.41
N ARG A 641 18.75 -10.47 -11.60
CA ARG A 641 19.22 -11.04 -12.89
C ARG A 641 18.39 -12.15 -13.52
N TYR A 642 17.53 -12.82 -12.74
CA TYR A 642 16.69 -13.93 -13.21
C TYR A 642 15.23 -13.52 -13.40
N ASP A 643 14.91 -12.24 -13.23
CA ASP A 643 13.62 -11.69 -13.57
C ASP A 643 13.50 -11.61 -15.10
N ILE A 644 12.41 -12.12 -15.68
CA ILE A 644 12.17 -12.00 -17.13
C ILE A 644 12.15 -10.55 -17.59
N SER A 645 11.78 -9.63 -16.70
CA SER A 645 11.74 -8.19 -16.94
C SER A 645 13.14 -7.60 -17.16
N GLU A 646 14.22 -8.32 -16.82
CA GLU A 646 15.59 -7.94 -17.21
C GLU A 646 15.84 -8.08 -18.71
N TYR A 647 15.07 -8.92 -19.40
CA TYR A 647 15.29 -9.28 -20.81
C TYR A 647 14.18 -8.76 -21.73
N LEU A 648 12.98 -8.51 -21.19
CA LEU A 648 11.83 -7.97 -21.89
C LEU A 648 11.44 -6.62 -21.30
N GLN A 649 11.71 -5.53 -22.02
CA GLN A 649 11.51 -4.17 -21.50
C GLN A 649 10.03 -3.90 -21.18
N GLU A 650 9.13 -4.45 -21.98
CA GLU A 650 7.67 -4.31 -21.84
C GLU A 650 7.15 -4.88 -20.51
N ASN A 651 7.89 -5.76 -19.85
CA ASN A 651 7.50 -6.30 -18.55
C ASN A 651 8.00 -5.46 -17.36
N ARG A 652 8.83 -4.44 -17.61
CA ARG A 652 9.35 -3.57 -16.55
C ARG A 652 8.34 -2.47 -16.23
N PHE A 653 8.20 -2.20 -14.94
CA PHE A 653 7.51 -1.01 -14.49
C PHE A 653 8.31 0.25 -14.79
N CYS A 654 7.62 1.30 -15.23
CA CYS A 654 8.20 2.59 -15.58
C CYS A 654 8.14 3.58 -14.41
N LYS A 655 8.99 4.61 -14.49
CA LYS A 655 8.96 5.82 -13.67
C LYS A 655 8.16 6.89 -14.43
N ASP A 656 7.37 7.70 -13.73
CA ASP A 656 6.60 8.79 -14.33
C ASP A 656 7.54 9.74 -15.09
N CYS A 657 7.23 9.98 -16.36
CA CYS A 657 7.97 10.88 -17.23
C CYS A 657 7.18 11.24 -18.49
N GLU A 658 7.62 12.30 -19.15
CA GLU A 658 7.10 12.70 -20.45
C GLU A 658 8.15 12.55 -21.54
N VAL A 659 7.70 12.14 -22.72
CA VAL A 659 8.50 12.04 -23.94
C VAL A 659 7.82 12.86 -25.01
N THR A 660 8.54 13.84 -25.57
CA THR A 660 7.99 14.73 -26.60
C THR A 660 8.71 14.51 -27.92
N PHE A 661 7.95 14.22 -28.97
CA PHE A 661 8.41 14.01 -30.33
C PHE A 661 8.15 15.27 -31.14
N VAL A 662 9.22 15.87 -31.67
CA VAL A 662 9.15 17.06 -32.51
C VAL A 662 9.83 16.81 -33.85
N ARG A 663 9.31 17.46 -34.88
CA ARG A 663 9.95 17.46 -36.20
C ARG A 663 10.76 18.74 -36.34
N ASN A 664 12.06 18.60 -36.51
CA ASN A 664 12.93 19.70 -36.88
C ASN A 664 12.55 20.11 -38.31
N GLY A 665 12.05 21.34 -38.44
CA GLY A 665 11.55 21.91 -39.69
C GLY A 665 12.64 22.21 -40.70
#